data_AF-A0A6C1QME3-F1
#
_entry.id   AF-A0A6C1QME3-F1
#
_cell.length_a   1.000
_cell.length_b   1.000
_cell.length_c   1.000
_cell.angle_alpha   90.00
_cell.angle_beta   90.00
_cell.angle_gamma   90.00
#
_symmetry.space_group_name_H-M   'P 1'
#
loop_
_entity.id
_entity.type
_entity.pdbx_description
1 polymer ?
#
loop_
_entity_poly.entity_id
_entity_poly.type
_entity_poly.pdbx_seq_one_letter_code
_entity_poly.pdbx_strand_id
1 'polypeptide(L)'
;MKNGQPRALYTLFFTEMWERFSYYGMRALLILYMTRQILYGDSQAYGIYAAYGALVYATPFIGGVIADQILGYRKAIILGAVFMAIGHFLMAIESSMFFYGALAFLIIGNGFFKPNISSMVGGLYKPDDPRRDGGFTIFYMGINLGAFMAPLACGLLGELLGWHYGFGLAGIGMVLGLIVFIKGQHKFEASNGAPPKPELLSKPILPGINRERLIYIAAAVITPLIGLLVYNYQLMAFILTPFAAVVFIGLLIMSFSFEKIERERVWVILILAFFSITFWAFFEQAGSSITLFTANNVNREIFGFVVPTSVFQSVNPFYIIVFAPIFASLWVALGKRNKEPNTTIKFALGIIQLGLGFGVFVLGASMAGPDGMVALVFLLMGYLLHTTGELCISPVGLSMVTKLSPARIVSMVMGAWFLSFAMAQHVGGIIARLTSTAQYMETGITYEPETSFIGKDQFSIRTYYVMEMDGRTDTLWSEPLNVKIDVTVDRPEVIVEKPEIFFIHRNVKPGERIEVNLRVPYLDPTGRLTEIEIEPTATHGQVQLKQDTLIYLANAERTPADYENLMNNQDRVTDESLMRKDTIFYTLRDISRPQLTDEVALVITISEEEYFAPVALKESVNFTVQRSTAIRTSFNTINVLHNFYIANGKPLGIEIVEEPVNGFVNTGSMLNPFVGPTKTIHIYSNVFYYLFLVSLGVGVIVFLISPLLRRWMHGIH
;
A
#
# COMPACT_ATOMS: atom_id res chain seq x y z
N MET A 1 27.18 46.16 4.28
CA MET A 1 26.89 44.72 4.52
C MET A 1 25.94 44.25 3.42
N LYS A 2 26.30 43.23 2.61
CA LYS A 2 25.42 42.71 1.54
C LYS A 2 24.35 41.81 2.19
N ASN A 3 23.18 42.38 2.50
CA ASN A 3 22.06 41.77 3.24
C ASN A 3 21.32 40.63 2.51
N GLY A 4 21.98 39.83 1.66
CA GLY A 4 21.35 38.78 0.87
C GLY A 4 21.96 37.40 1.11
N GLN A 5 21.17 36.36 0.86
CA GLN A 5 21.66 34.97 0.81
C GLN A 5 22.62 34.75 -0.39
N PRO A 6 23.59 33.82 -0.30
CA PRO A 6 24.48 33.50 -1.40
C PRO A 6 23.70 33.12 -2.67
N ARG A 7 24.11 33.62 -3.84
CA ARG A 7 23.43 33.29 -5.12
C ARG A 7 23.41 31.78 -5.41
N ALA A 8 24.42 31.07 -4.92
CA ALA A 8 24.51 29.62 -4.99
C ALA A 8 23.40 28.89 -4.21
N LEU A 9 22.84 29.51 -3.16
CA LEU A 9 21.72 28.94 -2.41
C LEU A 9 20.51 28.70 -3.32
N TYR A 10 20.20 29.64 -4.21
CA TYR A 10 19.06 29.50 -5.12
C TYR A 10 19.24 28.35 -6.11
N THR A 11 20.48 28.06 -6.54
CA THR A 11 20.75 26.86 -7.35
C THR A 11 20.37 25.61 -6.58
N LEU A 12 20.86 25.46 -5.33
CA LEU A 12 20.57 24.28 -4.50
C LEU A 12 19.08 24.21 -4.14
N PHE A 13 18.44 25.34 -3.84
CA PHE A 13 17.01 25.44 -3.58
C PHE A 13 16.18 24.89 -4.73
N PHE A 14 16.40 25.40 -5.96
CA PHE A 14 15.60 24.97 -7.11
C PHE A 14 15.91 23.53 -7.52
N THR A 15 17.18 23.10 -7.41
CA THR A 15 17.55 21.71 -7.64
C THR A 15 16.86 20.76 -6.66
N GLU A 16 16.84 21.09 -5.37
CA GLU A 16 16.15 20.29 -4.35
C GLU A 16 14.63 20.34 -4.53
N MET A 17 14.05 21.53 -4.81
CA MET A 17 12.61 21.69 -5.05
C MET A 17 12.13 20.78 -6.18
N TRP A 18 12.88 20.73 -7.29
CA TRP A 18 12.55 19.88 -8.44
C TRP A 18 12.75 18.39 -8.18
N GLU A 19 13.80 18.00 -7.46
CA GLU A 19 13.94 16.60 -7.03
C GLU A 19 12.79 16.19 -6.10
N ARG A 20 12.39 17.06 -5.14
CA ARG A 20 11.29 16.77 -4.23
C ARG A 20 9.97 16.72 -4.97
N PHE A 21 9.78 17.60 -5.96
CA PHE A 21 8.65 17.51 -6.85
C PHE A 21 8.58 16.13 -7.54
N SER A 22 9.72 15.64 -8.03
CA SER A 22 9.78 14.35 -8.72
C SER A 22 9.51 13.17 -7.78
N TYR A 23 10.15 13.18 -6.60
CA TYR A 23 9.99 12.14 -5.59
C TYR A 23 8.56 12.07 -5.06
N TYR A 24 7.99 13.19 -4.60
CA TYR A 24 6.64 13.20 -4.03
C TYR A 24 5.56 12.99 -5.08
N GLY A 25 5.78 13.40 -6.34
CA GLY A 25 4.86 13.13 -7.44
C GLY A 25 4.79 11.64 -7.76
N MET A 26 5.95 10.98 -7.86
CA MET A 26 6.02 9.53 -8.03
C MET A 26 5.43 8.79 -6.81
N ARG A 27 5.79 9.20 -5.58
CA ARG A 27 5.31 8.59 -4.33
C ARG A 27 3.78 8.67 -4.20
N ALA A 28 3.18 9.79 -4.58
CA ALA A 28 1.73 9.97 -4.54
C ALA A 28 0.97 9.02 -5.48
N LEU A 29 1.60 8.62 -6.58
CA LEU A 29 1.05 7.66 -7.54
C LEU A 29 1.42 6.21 -7.22
N LEU A 30 2.54 5.95 -6.53
CA LEU A 30 3.16 4.63 -6.46
C LEU A 30 2.23 3.52 -5.95
N ILE A 31 1.59 3.72 -4.79
CA ILE A 31 0.69 2.71 -4.20
C ILE A 31 -0.57 2.52 -5.06
N LEU A 32 -1.09 3.61 -5.64
CA LEU A 32 -2.26 3.58 -6.52
C LEU A 32 -1.93 2.89 -7.84
N TYR A 33 -0.75 3.14 -8.41
CA TYR A 33 -0.28 2.47 -9.62
C TYR A 33 -0.11 0.97 -9.40
N MET A 34 0.49 0.54 -8.28
CA MET A 34 0.60 -0.88 -7.97
C MET A 34 -0.75 -1.57 -7.84
N THR A 35 -1.70 -0.94 -7.15
CA THR A 35 -3.02 -1.55 -6.85
C THR A 35 -4.04 -1.41 -7.98
N ARG A 36 -4.01 -0.30 -8.73
CA ARG A 36 -4.99 0.02 -9.79
C ARG A 36 -4.49 -0.29 -11.19
N GLN A 37 -3.19 -0.11 -11.46
CA GLN A 37 -2.62 -0.36 -12.79
C GLN A 37 -1.90 -1.69 -12.83
N ILE A 38 -1.00 -2.04 -11.90
CA ILE A 38 -0.31 -3.35 -11.93
C ILE A 38 -1.19 -4.49 -11.39
N LEU A 39 -2.25 -4.16 -10.63
CA LEU A 39 -3.12 -5.09 -9.92
C LEU A 39 -2.41 -5.97 -8.88
N TYR A 40 -1.34 -5.46 -8.26
CA TYR A 40 -0.80 -6.09 -7.06
C TYR A 40 -1.79 -5.97 -5.91
N GLY A 41 -1.95 -7.05 -5.16
CA GLY A 41 -2.76 -7.03 -3.95
C GLY A 41 -2.18 -6.08 -2.91
N ASP A 42 -3.06 -5.50 -2.08
CA ASP A 42 -2.69 -4.54 -1.04
C ASP A 42 -1.47 -5.01 -0.24
N SER A 43 -1.48 -6.27 0.20
CA SER A 43 -0.38 -6.84 0.99
C SER A 43 0.98 -6.78 0.27
N GLN A 44 1.00 -7.14 -1.02
CA GLN A 44 2.19 -7.08 -1.86
C GLN A 44 2.59 -5.63 -2.13
N ALA A 45 1.65 -4.77 -2.50
CA ALA A 45 1.87 -3.37 -2.79
C ALA A 45 2.46 -2.63 -1.57
N TYR A 46 1.91 -2.87 -0.37
CA TYR A 46 2.44 -2.35 0.89
C TYR A 46 3.85 -2.87 1.19
N GLY A 47 4.12 -4.15 0.91
CA GLY A 47 5.43 -4.76 1.05
C GLY A 47 6.50 -4.08 0.17
N ILE A 48 6.19 -3.90 -1.11
CA ILE A 48 7.06 -3.22 -2.09
C ILE A 48 7.25 -1.76 -1.71
N TYR A 49 6.17 -1.05 -1.38
CA TYR A 49 6.22 0.35 -0.94
C TYR A 49 7.13 0.54 0.27
N ALA A 50 7.02 -0.34 1.27
CA ALA A 50 7.84 -0.31 2.48
C ALA A 50 9.31 -0.64 2.21
N ALA A 51 9.59 -1.62 1.33
CA ALA A 51 10.95 -1.95 0.92
C ALA A 51 11.61 -0.78 0.17
N TYR A 52 10.87 -0.15 -0.74
CA TYR A 52 11.31 1.07 -1.42
C TYR A 52 11.63 2.18 -0.40
N GLY A 53 10.70 2.49 0.50
CA GLY A 53 10.88 3.50 1.54
C GLY A 53 12.10 3.21 2.41
N ALA A 54 12.25 1.98 2.91
CA ALA A 54 13.37 1.60 3.76
C ALA A 54 14.73 1.82 3.08
N LEU A 55 14.85 1.42 1.81
CA LEU A 55 16.09 1.61 1.06
C LEU A 55 16.36 3.09 0.74
N VAL A 56 15.33 3.88 0.43
CA VAL A 56 15.46 5.33 0.23
C VAL A 56 16.03 6.05 1.47
N TYR A 57 15.76 5.53 2.66
CA TYR A 57 16.35 6.06 3.90
C TYR A 57 17.71 5.43 4.25
N ALA A 58 18.01 4.22 3.76
CA ALA A 58 19.27 3.52 4.04
C ALA A 58 20.42 3.91 3.09
N THR A 59 20.17 3.99 1.77
CA THR A 59 21.22 4.26 0.78
C THR A 59 21.90 5.63 0.87
N PRO A 60 21.26 6.72 1.39
CA PRO A 60 21.94 8.01 1.61
C PRO A 60 23.20 7.92 2.46
N PHE A 61 23.25 7.01 3.44
CA PHE A 61 24.47 6.83 4.24
C PHE A 61 25.66 6.44 3.36
N ILE A 62 25.46 5.47 2.47
CA ILE A 62 26.51 4.94 1.58
C ILE A 62 26.93 6.02 0.58
N GLY A 63 25.97 6.68 -0.08
CA GLY A 63 26.27 7.72 -1.08
C GLY A 63 26.93 8.97 -0.49
N GLY A 64 26.62 9.31 0.77
CA GLY A 64 27.30 10.36 1.52
C GLY A 64 28.76 10.03 1.80
N VAL A 65 29.04 8.84 2.35
CA VAL A 65 30.41 8.38 2.64
C VAL A 65 31.27 8.34 1.37
N ILE A 66 30.74 7.83 0.26
CA ILE A 66 31.46 7.79 -1.02
C ILE A 66 31.80 9.21 -1.51
N ALA A 67 30.88 10.16 -1.36
CA ALA A 67 31.11 11.53 -1.77
C ALA A 67 32.11 12.26 -0.87
N ASP A 68 31.98 12.10 0.45
CA ASP A 68 32.87 12.67 1.47
C ASP A 68 34.32 12.22 1.31
N GLN A 69 34.54 10.97 0.91
CA GLN A 69 35.88 10.37 0.90
C GLN A 69 36.51 10.31 -0.49
N ILE A 70 35.71 10.26 -1.56
CA ILE A 70 36.20 9.91 -2.90
C ILE A 70 35.65 10.85 -3.98
N LEU A 71 34.33 10.87 -4.18
CA LEU A 71 33.71 11.40 -5.41
C LEU A 71 33.51 12.93 -5.38
N GLY A 72 33.31 13.52 -4.20
CA GLY A 72 32.87 14.90 -4.04
C GLY A 72 31.38 15.10 -4.31
N TYR A 73 30.77 16.08 -3.64
CA TYR A 73 29.32 16.28 -3.66
C TYR A 73 28.77 16.63 -5.04
N ARG A 74 29.47 17.43 -5.85
CA ARG A 74 28.96 17.85 -7.16
C ARG A 74 28.75 16.67 -8.10
N LYS A 75 29.73 15.77 -8.16
CA LYS A 75 29.67 14.57 -9.01
C LYS A 75 28.66 13.57 -8.49
N ALA A 76 28.57 13.40 -7.17
CA ALA A 76 27.56 12.55 -6.55
C ALA A 76 26.12 13.04 -6.84
N ILE A 77 25.86 14.35 -6.73
CA ILE A 77 24.54 14.93 -7.04
C ILE A 77 24.17 14.71 -8.50
N ILE A 78 25.11 14.92 -9.44
CA ILE A 78 24.87 14.65 -10.87
C ILE A 78 24.55 13.18 -11.10
N LEU A 79 25.38 12.27 -10.56
CA LEU A 79 25.15 10.83 -10.68
C LEU A 79 23.77 10.45 -10.16
N GLY A 80 23.43 10.93 -8.95
CA GLY A 80 22.16 10.67 -8.31
C GLY A 80 20.97 11.17 -9.11
N ALA A 81 21.05 12.41 -9.61
CA ALA A 81 20.03 13.04 -10.44
C ALA A 81 19.81 12.31 -11.78
N VAL A 82 20.89 11.85 -12.43
CA VAL A 82 20.80 11.05 -13.67
C VAL A 82 20.10 9.72 -13.41
N PHE A 83 20.46 9.02 -12.33
CA PHE A 83 19.81 7.76 -11.96
C PHE A 83 18.34 7.97 -11.65
N MET A 84 17.97 9.01 -10.89
CA MET A 84 16.56 9.30 -10.61
C MET A 84 15.78 9.67 -11.88
N ALA A 85 16.37 10.43 -12.81
CA ALA A 85 15.73 10.77 -14.08
C ALA A 85 15.46 9.50 -14.90
N ILE A 86 16.43 8.60 -15.02
CA ILE A 86 16.24 7.29 -15.67
C ILE A 86 15.10 6.54 -14.98
N GLY A 87 15.13 6.43 -13.64
CA GLY A 87 14.10 5.74 -12.88
C GLY A 87 12.69 6.28 -13.14
N HIS A 88 12.49 7.60 -13.16
CA HIS A 88 11.18 8.19 -13.45
C HIS A 88 10.70 7.92 -14.88
N PHE A 89 11.58 7.98 -15.90
CA PHE A 89 11.17 7.66 -17.26
C PHE A 89 10.91 6.16 -17.45
N LEU A 90 11.61 5.28 -16.72
CA LEU A 90 11.29 3.85 -16.69
C LEU A 90 9.90 3.59 -16.07
N MET A 91 9.47 4.34 -15.05
CA MET A 91 8.11 4.24 -14.49
C MET A 91 7.03 4.62 -15.51
N ALA A 92 7.33 5.42 -16.52
CA ALA A 92 6.37 5.79 -17.56
C ALA A 92 6.11 4.65 -18.54
N ILE A 93 6.88 3.56 -18.50
CA ILE A 93 6.70 2.38 -19.33
C ILE A 93 5.95 1.33 -18.50
N GLU A 94 4.79 0.89 -18.98
CA GLU A 94 3.89 -0.01 -18.26
C GLU A 94 4.34 -1.48 -18.29
N SER A 95 5.47 -1.80 -17.67
CA SER A 95 5.95 -3.17 -17.50
C SER A 95 6.57 -3.42 -16.14
N SER A 96 6.34 -4.61 -15.59
CA SER A 96 6.84 -5.03 -14.26
C SER A 96 8.36 -4.95 -14.18
N MET A 97 9.08 -5.35 -15.24
CA MET A 97 10.54 -5.27 -15.27
C MET A 97 11.02 -3.82 -15.17
N PHE A 98 10.42 -2.91 -15.93
CA PHE A 98 10.76 -1.49 -15.88
C PHE A 98 10.34 -0.84 -14.56
N PHE A 99 9.24 -1.28 -13.95
CA PHE A 99 8.81 -0.83 -12.63
C PHE A 99 9.84 -1.14 -11.53
N TYR A 100 10.28 -2.40 -11.39
CA TYR A 100 11.31 -2.73 -10.39
C TYR A 100 12.68 -2.11 -10.71
N GLY A 101 13.03 -2.05 -12.00
CA GLY A 101 14.22 -1.33 -12.46
C GLY A 101 14.16 0.14 -12.07
N ALA A 102 13.01 0.79 -12.29
CA ALA A 102 12.78 2.18 -11.93
C ALA A 102 12.96 2.45 -10.44
N LEU A 103 12.32 1.63 -9.58
CA LEU A 103 12.47 1.76 -8.13
C LEU A 103 13.94 1.64 -7.72
N ALA A 104 14.69 0.72 -8.32
CA ALA A 104 16.12 0.56 -8.04
C ALA A 104 16.96 1.78 -8.44
N PHE A 105 16.72 2.32 -9.64
CA PHE A 105 17.36 3.56 -10.10
C PHE A 105 17.04 4.73 -9.18
N LEU A 106 15.79 4.86 -8.73
CA LEU A 106 15.37 5.89 -7.78
C LEU A 106 16.05 5.75 -6.42
N ILE A 107 16.15 4.52 -5.89
CA ILE A 107 16.81 4.22 -4.61
C ILE A 107 18.31 4.58 -4.65
N ILE A 108 19.03 4.13 -5.68
CA ILE A 108 20.46 4.44 -5.84
C ILE A 108 20.66 5.93 -6.10
N GLY A 109 19.82 6.51 -6.95
CA GLY A 109 19.88 7.92 -7.30
C GLY A 109 19.68 8.83 -6.09
N ASN A 110 18.64 8.57 -5.29
CA ASN A 110 18.41 9.28 -4.03
C ASN A 110 19.58 9.11 -3.06
N GLY A 111 20.19 7.92 -3.00
CA GLY A 111 21.36 7.64 -2.16
C GLY A 111 22.55 8.56 -2.45
N PHE A 112 22.81 8.87 -3.72
CA PHE A 112 23.88 9.80 -4.11
C PHE A 112 23.46 11.28 -4.10
N PHE A 113 22.18 11.59 -4.27
CA PHE A 113 21.72 12.98 -4.37
C PHE A 113 21.50 13.61 -3.00
N LYS A 114 20.62 13.01 -2.20
CA LYS A 114 20.03 13.60 -0.99
C LYS A 114 21.02 13.99 0.12
N PRO A 115 21.97 13.11 0.52
CA PRO A 115 22.92 13.47 1.59
C PRO A 115 23.86 14.59 1.11
N ASN A 116 24.19 14.61 -0.17
CA ASN A 116 25.26 15.44 -0.72
C ASN A 116 24.81 16.86 -1.05
N ILE A 117 23.57 17.04 -1.51
CA ILE A 117 23.02 18.39 -1.73
C ILE A 117 22.84 19.16 -0.43
N SER A 118 22.42 18.48 0.64
CA SER A 118 22.31 19.07 1.98
C SER A 118 23.67 19.51 2.53
N SER A 119 24.71 18.69 2.35
CA SER A 119 26.10 19.04 2.71
C SER A 119 26.61 20.25 1.92
N MET A 120 26.27 20.37 0.63
CA MET A 120 26.65 21.53 -0.18
C MET A 120 26.03 22.85 0.31
N VAL A 121 24.80 22.82 0.85
CA VAL A 121 24.18 24.00 1.47
C VAL A 121 24.98 24.45 2.68
N GLY A 122 25.40 23.51 3.54
CA GLY A 122 26.27 23.79 4.68
C GLY A 122 27.58 24.44 4.26
N GLY A 123 28.18 23.98 3.16
CA GLY A 123 29.42 24.53 2.59
C GLY A 123 29.29 25.92 1.96
N LEU A 124 28.10 26.53 1.90
CA LEU A 124 27.93 27.91 1.42
C LEU A 124 28.26 28.96 2.49
N TYR A 125 28.33 28.54 3.75
CA TYR A 125 28.44 29.43 4.90
C TYR A 125 29.70 29.11 5.69
N LYS A 126 30.35 30.15 6.21
CA LYS A 126 31.40 29.98 7.22
C LYS A 126 30.76 29.51 8.55
N PRO A 127 31.52 28.85 9.45
CA PRO A 127 30.97 28.33 10.71
C PRO A 127 30.13 29.33 11.51
N ASP A 128 30.57 30.59 11.58
CA ASP A 128 29.93 31.66 12.36
C ASP A 128 29.07 32.63 11.51
N ASP A 129 28.69 32.25 10.29
CA ASP A 129 27.86 33.11 9.43
C ASP A 129 26.39 33.13 9.91
N PRO A 130 25.87 34.28 10.37
CA PRO A 130 24.51 34.38 10.92
C PRO A 130 23.41 34.12 9.88
N ARG A 131 23.75 34.08 8.58
CA ARG A 131 22.79 33.80 7.50
C ARG A 131 22.52 32.31 7.31
N ARG A 132 23.35 31.44 7.91
CA ARG A 132 23.32 29.98 7.72
C ARG A 132 21.94 29.40 8.03
N ASP A 133 21.39 29.69 9.20
CA ASP A 133 20.10 29.14 9.65
C ASP A 133 18.93 29.60 8.76
N GLY A 134 18.94 30.89 8.38
CA GLY A 134 17.99 31.42 7.41
C GLY A 134 18.15 30.77 6.02
N GLY A 135 19.37 30.38 5.65
CA GLY A 135 19.68 29.67 4.42
C GLY A 135 19.09 28.25 4.40
N PHE A 136 19.27 27.50 5.50
CA PHE A 136 18.64 26.19 5.67
C PHE A 136 17.11 26.29 5.71
N THR A 137 16.56 27.35 6.30
CA THR A 137 15.11 27.61 6.30
C THR A 137 14.58 27.80 4.87
N ILE A 138 15.25 28.63 4.05
CA ILE A 138 14.88 28.82 2.64
C ILE A 138 14.99 27.50 1.88
N PHE A 139 16.09 26.76 2.05
CA PHE A 139 16.26 25.46 1.41
C PHE A 139 15.13 24.48 1.78
N TYR A 140 14.75 24.43 3.06
CA TYR A 140 13.63 23.61 3.55
C TYR A 140 12.27 24.04 2.99
N MET A 141 12.05 25.33 2.75
CA MET A 141 10.85 25.79 2.04
C MET A 141 10.77 25.24 0.61
N GLY A 142 11.91 25.07 -0.06
CA GLY A 142 11.97 24.47 -1.40
C GLY A 142 11.50 23.01 -1.39
N ILE A 143 11.87 22.26 -0.36
CA ILE A 143 11.42 20.87 -0.16
C ILE A 143 9.89 20.81 -0.07
N ASN A 144 9.30 21.63 0.80
CA ASN A 144 7.85 21.62 1.02
C ASN A 144 7.08 22.14 -0.19
N LEU A 145 7.61 23.13 -0.90
CA LEU A 145 6.97 23.64 -2.12
C LEU A 145 6.94 22.57 -3.21
N GLY A 146 8.04 21.84 -3.40
CA GLY A 146 8.09 20.70 -4.32
C GLY A 146 7.10 19.60 -3.91
N ALA A 147 7.08 19.24 -2.62
CA ALA A 147 6.17 18.24 -2.06
C ALA A 147 4.69 18.63 -2.19
N PHE A 148 4.36 19.91 -2.07
CA PHE A 148 3.01 20.42 -2.24
C PHE A 148 2.57 20.41 -3.70
N MET A 149 3.40 20.93 -4.61
CA MET A 149 3.05 21.04 -6.03
C MET A 149 2.98 19.69 -6.74
N ALA A 150 3.73 18.69 -6.28
CA ALA A 150 3.88 17.45 -7.02
C ALA A 150 2.64 16.54 -7.07
N PRO A 151 1.94 16.26 -5.96
CA PRO A 151 0.69 15.51 -6.04
C PRO A 151 -0.40 16.29 -6.78
N LEU A 152 -0.37 17.63 -6.72
CA LEU A 152 -1.29 18.47 -7.51
C LEU A 152 -1.01 18.37 -9.01
N ALA A 153 0.25 18.24 -9.43
CA ALA A 153 0.60 18.18 -10.85
C ALA A 153 0.65 16.72 -11.37
N CYS A 154 1.57 15.93 -10.85
CA CYS A 154 1.77 14.53 -11.25
C CYS A 154 0.57 13.66 -10.89
N GLY A 155 -0.05 13.91 -9.73
CA GLY A 155 -1.22 13.16 -9.26
C GLY A 155 -2.46 13.39 -10.14
N LEU A 156 -2.82 14.66 -10.37
CA LEU A 156 -3.91 15.01 -11.29
C LEU A 156 -3.67 14.44 -12.69
N LEU A 157 -2.47 14.62 -13.24
CA LEU A 157 -2.14 14.15 -14.57
C LEU A 157 -2.16 12.62 -14.67
N GLY A 158 -1.62 11.95 -13.66
CA GLY A 158 -1.56 10.49 -13.57
C GLY A 158 -2.92 9.83 -13.49
N GLU A 159 -3.79 10.28 -12.58
CA GLU A 159 -5.11 9.68 -12.37
C GLU A 159 -6.15 10.11 -13.42
N LEU A 160 -6.04 11.32 -14.01
CA LEU A 160 -7.04 11.80 -14.98
C LEU A 160 -6.69 11.45 -16.44
N LEU A 161 -5.41 11.53 -16.82
CA LEU A 161 -4.98 11.32 -18.22
C LEU A 161 -4.21 10.02 -18.44
N GLY A 162 -3.59 9.46 -17.38
CA GLY A 162 -2.87 8.19 -17.44
C GLY A 162 -1.57 8.22 -16.65
N TRP A 163 -1.25 7.09 -16.01
CA TRP A 163 -0.13 6.94 -15.07
C TRP A 163 1.23 7.34 -15.67
N HIS A 164 1.46 7.01 -16.93
CA HIS A 164 2.68 7.33 -17.64
C HIS A 164 2.91 8.85 -17.78
N TYR A 165 1.85 9.65 -17.90
CA TYR A 165 1.98 11.11 -17.89
C TYR A 165 2.37 11.63 -16.50
N GLY A 166 1.78 11.07 -15.44
CA GLY A 166 2.13 11.42 -14.06
C GLY A 166 3.59 11.11 -13.72
N PHE A 167 4.06 9.90 -14.04
CA PHE A 167 5.47 9.52 -13.84
C PHE A 167 6.42 10.25 -14.80
N GLY A 168 6.02 10.47 -16.04
CA GLY A 168 6.78 11.25 -17.02
C GLY A 168 6.99 12.70 -16.56
N LEU A 169 5.95 13.33 -15.98
CA LEU A 169 6.06 14.68 -15.42
C LEU A 169 7.02 14.74 -14.23
N ALA A 170 7.01 13.72 -13.37
CA ALA A 170 8.04 13.58 -12.33
C ALA A 170 9.44 13.48 -12.94
N GLY A 171 9.62 12.72 -14.04
CA GLY A 171 10.89 12.64 -14.77
C GLY A 171 11.35 13.98 -15.34
N ILE A 172 10.43 14.75 -15.93
CA ILE A 172 10.71 16.12 -16.42
C ILE A 172 11.18 17.01 -15.26
N GLY A 173 10.51 16.95 -14.11
CA GLY A 173 10.92 17.66 -12.90
C GLY A 173 12.37 17.36 -12.53
N MET A 174 12.76 16.08 -12.52
CA MET A 174 14.11 15.67 -12.15
C MET A 174 15.16 16.18 -13.13
N VAL A 175 14.85 16.15 -14.44
CA VAL A 175 15.71 16.71 -15.49
C VAL A 175 15.87 18.23 -15.33
N LEU A 176 14.79 18.95 -14.99
CA LEU A 176 14.88 20.39 -14.70
C LEU A 176 15.79 20.66 -13.50
N GLY A 177 15.66 19.88 -12.42
CA GLY A 177 16.55 19.96 -11.25
C GLY A 177 18.02 19.74 -11.60
N LEU A 178 18.30 18.74 -12.46
CA LEU A 178 19.64 18.45 -12.98
C LEU A 178 20.19 19.59 -13.84
N ILE A 179 19.40 20.14 -14.75
CA ILE A 179 19.78 21.27 -15.60
C ILE A 179 20.11 22.50 -14.75
N VAL A 180 19.27 22.80 -13.75
CA VAL A 180 19.51 23.91 -12.81
C VAL A 180 20.83 23.70 -12.09
N PHE A 181 21.11 22.48 -11.62
CA PHE A 181 22.35 22.17 -10.90
C PHE A 181 23.57 22.36 -11.78
N ILE A 182 23.59 21.74 -12.98
CA ILE A 182 24.71 21.81 -13.93
C ILE A 182 24.97 23.25 -14.35
N LYS A 183 23.94 23.99 -14.77
CA LYS A 183 24.10 25.40 -15.18
C LYS A 183 24.51 26.28 -14.01
N GLY A 184 24.09 25.96 -12.78
CA GLY A 184 24.40 26.73 -11.59
C GLY A 184 25.78 26.46 -10.98
N GLN A 185 26.55 25.49 -11.47
CA GLN A 185 27.81 25.09 -10.82
C GLN A 185 28.87 26.19 -10.73
N HIS A 186 28.90 27.09 -11.72
CA HIS A 186 29.83 28.23 -11.75
C HIS A 186 29.61 29.23 -10.60
N LYS A 187 28.47 29.15 -9.89
CA LYS A 187 28.16 30.02 -8.75
C LYS A 187 28.76 29.52 -7.43
N PHE A 188 29.22 28.26 -7.39
CA PHE A 188 29.83 27.67 -6.19
C PHE A 188 31.33 28.00 -6.14
N GLU A 189 31.86 28.26 -4.95
CA GLU A 189 33.31 28.34 -4.74
C GLU A 189 34.00 27.05 -5.18
N ALA A 190 35.19 27.11 -5.76
CA ALA A 190 35.87 25.94 -6.35
C ALA A 190 36.00 24.75 -5.38
N SER A 191 36.14 25.01 -4.07
CA SER A 191 36.24 24.02 -3.01
C SER A 191 34.90 23.37 -2.63
N ASN A 192 33.77 24.08 -2.76
CA ASN A 192 32.48 23.57 -2.27
C ASN A 192 31.98 22.41 -3.15
N GLY A 193 32.02 21.19 -2.59
CA GLY A 193 31.58 19.97 -3.27
C GLY A 193 32.56 19.41 -4.29
N ALA A 194 33.81 19.87 -4.30
CA ALA A 194 34.88 19.27 -5.08
C ALA A 194 35.30 17.89 -4.51
N PRO A 195 35.88 16.99 -5.31
CA PRO A 195 36.45 15.75 -4.80
C PRO A 195 37.54 16.03 -3.74
N PRO A 196 37.59 15.29 -2.62
CA PRO A 196 38.59 15.51 -1.57
C PRO A 196 40.03 15.34 -2.06
N LYS A 197 40.25 14.42 -2.99
CA LYS A 197 41.56 14.12 -3.60
C LYS A 197 41.42 13.93 -5.12
N PRO A 198 41.34 15.02 -5.92
CA PRO A 198 41.06 14.95 -7.36
C PRO A 198 42.08 14.13 -8.17
N GLU A 199 43.35 14.17 -7.75
CA GLU A 199 44.45 13.42 -8.39
C GLU A 199 44.25 11.90 -8.25
N LEU A 200 43.87 11.44 -7.06
CA LEU A 200 43.61 10.02 -6.81
C LEU A 200 42.32 9.55 -7.51
N LEU A 201 41.34 10.43 -7.66
CA LEU A 201 40.09 10.12 -8.35
C LEU A 201 40.33 9.79 -9.83
N SER A 202 41.25 10.53 -10.45
CA SER A 202 41.57 10.43 -11.88
C SER A 202 42.60 9.33 -12.20
N LYS A 203 43.36 8.88 -11.19
CA LYS A 203 44.38 7.84 -11.33
C LYS A 203 43.75 6.50 -11.75
N PRO A 204 44.25 5.83 -12.81
CA PRO A 204 43.75 4.52 -13.23
C PRO A 204 44.08 3.47 -12.16
N ILE A 205 43.10 2.61 -11.86
CA ILE A 205 43.28 1.41 -11.03
C ILE A 205 43.40 0.17 -11.93
N LEU A 206 42.60 0.15 -13.00
CA LEU A 206 42.64 -0.86 -14.06
C LEU A 206 42.79 -0.16 -15.42
N PRO A 207 43.19 -0.87 -16.50
CA PRO A 207 43.25 -0.28 -17.84
C PRO A 207 41.92 0.37 -18.23
N GLY A 208 41.91 1.70 -18.42
CA GLY A 208 40.73 2.47 -18.79
C GLY A 208 39.73 2.79 -17.65
N ILE A 209 39.96 2.30 -16.43
CA ILE A 209 39.05 2.49 -15.27
C ILE A 209 39.79 3.19 -14.13
N ASN A 210 39.37 4.43 -13.85
CA ASN A 210 39.77 5.17 -12.66
C ASN A 210 38.72 5.01 -11.54
N ARG A 211 38.98 5.58 -10.35
CA ARG A 211 38.08 5.49 -9.20
C ARG A 211 36.68 6.04 -9.50
N GLU A 212 36.61 7.13 -10.25
CA GLU A 212 35.33 7.74 -10.64
C GLU A 212 34.49 6.80 -11.50
N ARG A 213 35.06 6.28 -12.60
CA ARG A 213 34.38 5.33 -13.49
C ARG A 213 33.99 4.05 -12.76
N LEU A 214 34.84 3.59 -11.84
CA LEU A 214 34.53 2.44 -11.00
C LEU A 214 33.27 2.67 -10.15
N ILE A 215 33.10 3.86 -9.56
CA ILE A 215 31.89 4.20 -8.80
C ILE A 215 30.65 4.21 -9.70
N TYR A 216 30.75 4.78 -10.91
CA TYR A 216 29.63 4.80 -11.86
C TYR A 216 29.24 3.39 -12.32
N ILE A 217 30.23 2.55 -12.65
CA ILE A 217 30.02 1.14 -13.02
C ILE A 217 29.44 0.37 -11.84
N ALA A 218 29.99 0.53 -10.64
CA ALA A 218 29.49 -0.14 -9.44
C ALA A 218 28.04 0.25 -9.14
N ALA A 219 27.68 1.54 -9.24
CA ALA A 219 26.30 1.99 -9.07
C ALA A 219 25.36 1.35 -10.11
N ALA A 220 25.77 1.28 -11.38
CA ALA A 220 24.99 0.64 -12.44
C ALA A 220 24.84 -0.88 -12.22
N VAL A 221 25.89 -1.56 -11.77
CA VAL A 221 25.88 -3.01 -11.49
C VAL A 221 25.07 -3.36 -10.23
N ILE A 222 25.10 -2.51 -9.21
CA ILE A 222 24.31 -2.71 -7.98
C ILE A 222 22.82 -2.46 -8.22
N THR A 223 22.46 -1.61 -9.19
CA THR A 223 21.05 -1.29 -9.50
C THR A 223 20.17 -2.52 -9.73
N PRO A 224 20.50 -3.49 -10.60
CA PRO A 224 19.68 -4.70 -10.74
C PRO A 224 19.61 -5.53 -9.46
N LEU A 225 20.66 -5.57 -8.62
CA LEU A 225 20.62 -6.26 -7.33
C LEU A 225 19.62 -5.61 -6.37
N ILE A 226 19.56 -4.28 -6.35
CA ILE A 226 18.54 -3.54 -5.60
C ILE A 226 17.15 -3.82 -6.17
N GLY A 227 16.99 -3.87 -7.49
CA GLY A 227 15.72 -4.24 -8.13
C GLY A 227 15.24 -5.62 -7.70
N LEU A 228 16.14 -6.61 -7.69
CA LEU A 228 15.86 -7.96 -7.18
C LEU A 228 15.52 -7.98 -5.68
N LEU A 229 16.17 -7.13 -4.88
CA LEU A 229 15.88 -7.00 -3.46
C LEU A 229 14.49 -6.39 -3.21
N VAL A 230 14.06 -5.42 -4.00
CA VAL A 230 12.71 -4.83 -3.93
C VAL A 230 11.66 -5.81 -4.45
N TYR A 231 11.95 -6.55 -5.52
CA TYR A 231 11.10 -7.64 -6.01
C TYR A 231 10.86 -8.68 -4.92
N ASN A 232 11.92 -9.09 -4.23
CA ASN A 232 11.87 -9.99 -3.08
C ASN A 232 11.76 -9.21 -1.77
N TYR A 233 10.77 -8.32 -1.64
CA TYR A 233 10.63 -7.43 -0.49
C TYR A 233 10.59 -8.15 0.87
N GLN A 234 10.21 -9.43 0.92
CA GLN A 234 10.26 -10.23 2.15
C GLN A 234 11.71 -10.47 2.61
N LEU A 235 12.66 -10.63 1.67
CA LEU A 235 14.09 -10.76 1.99
C LEU A 235 14.61 -9.53 2.74
N MET A 236 14.06 -8.34 2.45
CA MET A 236 14.37 -7.13 3.18
C MET A 236 14.11 -7.28 4.69
N ALA A 237 13.01 -7.94 5.06
CA ALA A 237 12.65 -8.14 6.47
C ALA A 237 13.73 -8.96 7.20
N PHE A 238 14.22 -10.01 6.53
CA PHE A 238 15.26 -10.91 7.04
C PHE A 238 16.64 -10.26 7.11
N ILE A 239 16.91 -9.23 6.30
CA ILE A 239 18.20 -8.52 6.33
C ILE A 239 18.14 -7.34 7.31
N LEU A 240 17.15 -6.47 7.14
CA LEU A 240 17.08 -5.18 7.82
C LEU A 240 16.81 -5.34 9.32
N THR A 241 15.89 -6.24 9.71
CA THR A 241 15.50 -6.39 11.11
C THR A 241 16.64 -6.92 11.98
N PRO A 242 17.33 -8.03 11.62
CA PRO A 242 18.49 -8.49 12.39
C PRO A 242 19.64 -7.49 12.37
N PHE A 243 19.89 -6.84 11.23
CA PHE A 243 20.93 -5.81 11.14
C PHE A 243 20.66 -4.63 12.08
N ALA A 244 19.43 -4.11 12.09
CA ALA A 244 19.04 -3.06 13.02
C ALA A 244 19.14 -3.52 14.48
N ALA A 245 18.68 -4.74 14.80
CA ALA A 245 18.82 -5.29 16.14
C ALA A 245 20.30 -5.36 16.57
N VAL A 246 21.20 -5.86 15.70
CA VAL A 246 22.64 -5.90 15.94
C VAL A 246 23.22 -4.51 16.18
N VAL A 247 22.84 -3.51 15.38
CA VAL A 247 23.33 -2.13 15.54
C VAL A 247 22.85 -1.51 16.85
N PHE A 248 21.56 -1.61 17.17
CA PHE A 248 21.00 -1.02 18.39
C PHE A 248 21.46 -1.74 19.66
N ILE A 249 21.51 -3.09 19.65
CA ILE A 249 22.07 -3.89 20.76
C ILE A 249 23.57 -3.63 20.89
N GLY A 250 24.30 -3.57 19.78
CA GLY A 250 25.73 -3.25 19.76
C GLY A 250 26.02 -1.87 20.36
N LEU A 251 25.24 -0.86 20.01
CA LEU A 251 25.32 0.48 20.62
C LEU A 251 24.99 0.45 22.12
N LEU A 252 23.99 -0.32 22.53
CA LEU A 252 23.63 -0.49 23.94
C LEU A 252 24.77 -1.15 24.72
N ILE A 253 25.32 -2.27 24.23
CA ILE A 253 26.45 -2.97 24.86
C ILE A 253 27.68 -2.05 24.92
N MET A 254 28.00 -1.39 23.81
CA MET A 254 29.13 -0.46 23.72
C MET A 254 28.97 0.70 24.73
N SER A 255 27.76 1.19 24.96
CA SER A 255 27.51 2.30 25.89
C SER A 255 27.96 2.00 27.32
N PHE A 256 27.99 0.73 27.76
CA PHE A 256 28.48 0.35 29.08
C PHE A 256 29.98 0.59 29.28
N SER A 257 30.75 0.66 28.18
CA SER A 257 32.17 1.02 28.23
C SER A 257 32.44 2.53 28.35
N PHE A 258 31.41 3.36 28.23
CA PHE A 258 31.56 4.82 28.26
C PHE A 258 31.45 5.39 29.67
N GLU A 259 31.94 6.61 29.85
CA GLU A 259 31.74 7.37 31.08
C GLU A 259 30.24 7.59 31.36
N LYS A 260 29.89 7.81 32.63
CA LYS A 260 28.48 7.90 33.06
C LYS A 260 27.65 8.87 32.22
N ILE A 261 28.18 10.07 31.95
CA ILE A 261 27.48 11.12 31.19
C ILE A 261 27.29 10.68 29.74
N GLU A 262 28.34 10.19 29.08
CA GLU A 262 28.27 9.71 27.70
C GLU A 262 27.31 8.53 27.54
N ARG A 263 27.36 7.57 28.49
CA ARG A 263 26.49 6.40 28.52
C ARG A 263 25.02 6.78 28.64
N GLU A 264 24.68 7.61 29.62
CA GLU A 264 23.30 8.08 29.84
C GLU A 264 22.77 8.85 28.63
N ARG A 265 23.60 9.66 27.97
CA ARG A 265 23.23 10.35 26.73
C ARG A 265 22.96 9.39 25.57
N VAL A 266 23.80 8.35 25.40
CA VAL A 266 23.56 7.31 24.39
C VAL A 266 22.26 6.56 24.68
N TRP A 267 21.95 6.26 25.94
CA TRP A 267 20.67 5.64 26.30
C TRP A 267 19.48 6.52 25.94
N VAL A 268 19.56 7.84 26.15
CA VAL A 268 18.53 8.78 25.68
C VAL A 268 18.34 8.67 24.16
N ILE A 269 19.42 8.63 23.38
CA ILE A 269 19.32 8.50 21.92
C ILE A 269 18.65 7.19 21.52
N LEU A 270 19.02 6.06 22.14
CA LEU A 270 18.42 4.76 21.85
C LEU A 270 16.92 4.75 22.16
N ILE A 271 16.52 5.34 23.29
CA ILE A 271 15.11 5.47 23.70
C ILE A 271 14.34 6.37 22.72
N LEU A 272 14.92 7.53 22.36
CA LEU A 272 14.30 8.44 21.40
C LEU A 272 14.22 7.83 19.99
N ALA A 273 15.20 7.03 19.58
CA ALA A 273 15.16 6.31 18.31
C ALA A 273 14.03 5.30 18.27
N PHE A 274 13.79 4.57 19.36
CA PHE A 274 12.64 3.65 19.48
C PHE A 274 11.30 4.38 19.31
N PHE A 275 11.11 5.52 19.98
CA PHE A 275 9.90 6.33 19.82
C PHE A 275 9.80 6.99 18.46
N SER A 276 10.93 7.35 17.86
CA SER A 276 11.00 7.83 16.47
C SER A 276 10.51 6.76 15.50
N ILE A 277 10.94 5.49 15.64
CA ILE A 277 10.45 4.38 14.82
C ILE A 277 8.93 4.29 14.88
N THR A 278 8.36 4.39 16.08
CA THR A 278 6.90 4.35 16.28
C THR A 278 6.20 5.50 15.57
N PHE A 279 6.66 6.74 15.80
CA PHE A 279 6.09 7.93 15.16
C PHE A 279 6.11 7.82 13.63
N TRP A 280 7.28 7.52 13.06
CA TRP A 280 7.43 7.49 11.61
C TRP A 280 6.74 6.29 10.97
N ALA A 281 6.69 5.12 11.62
CA ALA A 281 5.95 3.97 11.08
C ALA A 281 4.45 4.27 10.89
N PHE A 282 3.90 5.09 11.79
CA PHE A 282 2.50 5.48 11.81
C PHE A 282 2.26 6.69 10.89
N PHE A 283 3.15 7.68 10.92
CA PHE A 283 3.09 8.85 10.04
C PHE A 283 3.20 8.46 8.56
N GLU A 284 4.06 7.49 8.24
CA GLU A 284 4.30 7.03 6.87
C GLU A 284 3.13 6.23 6.27
N GLN A 285 2.12 5.88 7.07
CA GLN A 285 0.84 5.35 6.56
C GLN A 285 0.17 6.30 5.56
N ALA A 286 0.50 7.60 5.61
CA ALA A 286 0.01 8.62 4.69
C ALA A 286 0.18 8.23 3.21
N GLY A 287 1.28 7.56 2.86
CA GLY A 287 1.56 7.14 1.49
C GLY A 287 1.19 5.69 1.17
N SER A 288 0.64 4.94 2.13
CA SER A 288 0.24 3.54 1.98
C SER A 288 -1.23 3.36 2.36
N SER A 289 -1.53 2.91 3.58
CA SER A 289 -2.88 2.54 4.01
C SER A 289 -3.84 3.72 4.04
N ILE A 290 -3.41 4.93 4.43
CA ILE A 290 -4.25 6.12 4.39
C ILE A 290 -4.57 6.53 2.94
N THR A 291 -3.64 6.32 2.00
CA THR A 291 -3.91 6.58 0.57
C THR A 291 -4.97 5.62 0.04
N LEU A 292 -4.88 4.31 0.34
CA LEU A 292 -5.92 3.36 -0.08
C LEU A 292 -7.25 3.57 0.66
N PHE A 293 -7.23 3.90 1.94
CA PHE A 293 -8.41 4.35 2.68
C PHE A 293 -9.06 5.59 2.02
N THR A 294 -8.25 6.56 1.58
CA THR A 294 -8.76 7.76 0.89
C THR A 294 -9.39 7.40 -0.46
N ALA A 295 -8.80 6.44 -1.17
CA ALA A 295 -9.36 5.97 -2.44
C ALA A 295 -10.69 5.21 -2.26
N ASN A 296 -10.76 4.39 -1.21
CA ASN A 296 -11.82 3.40 -1.02
C ASN A 296 -12.95 3.86 -0.10
N ASN A 297 -12.69 4.77 0.82
CA ASN A 297 -13.59 5.06 1.94
C ASN A 297 -13.77 6.53 2.24
N VAL A 298 -13.23 7.46 1.45
CA VAL A 298 -13.43 8.90 1.65
C VAL A 298 -14.21 9.47 0.48
N ASN A 299 -15.27 10.23 0.77
CA ASN A 299 -15.97 10.98 -0.26
C ASN A 299 -15.07 12.15 -0.72
N ARG A 300 -14.55 12.02 -1.94
CA ARG A 300 -13.62 12.98 -2.58
C ARG A 300 -14.32 13.94 -3.54
N GLU A 301 -15.65 13.93 -3.59
CA GLU A 301 -16.41 14.85 -4.43
C GLU A 301 -16.44 16.25 -3.80
N ILE A 302 -15.97 17.24 -4.56
CA ILE A 302 -15.99 18.65 -4.18
C ILE A 302 -16.60 19.42 -5.35
N PHE A 303 -17.73 20.08 -5.12
CA PHE A 303 -18.45 20.86 -6.14
C PHE A 303 -18.73 20.08 -7.44
N GLY A 304 -19.09 18.79 -7.35
CA GLY A 304 -19.37 17.93 -8.52
C GLY A 304 -18.12 17.35 -9.20
N PHE A 305 -16.93 17.62 -8.68
CA PHE A 305 -15.67 17.07 -9.18
C PHE A 305 -15.08 16.07 -8.18
N VAL A 306 -14.85 14.84 -8.62
CA VAL A 306 -14.17 13.81 -7.80
C VAL A 306 -12.67 14.07 -7.82
N VAL A 307 -12.15 14.64 -6.75
CA VAL A 307 -10.73 14.98 -6.61
C VAL A 307 -9.89 13.69 -6.58
N PRO A 308 -8.89 13.53 -7.46
CA PRO A 308 -8.03 12.34 -7.46
C PRO A 308 -7.35 12.06 -6.11
N THR A 309 -7.13 10.79 -5.80
CA THR A 309 -6.71 10.37 -4.45
C THR A 309 -5.32 10.90 -4.11
N SER A 310 -4.41 10.85 -5.07
CA SER A 310 -3.02 11.30 -4.93
C SER A 310 -2.90 12.76 -4.50
N VAL A 311 -3.85 13.62 -4.90
CA VAL A 311 -3.90 15.06 -4.56
C VAL A 311 -3.88 15.27 -3.05
N PHE A 312 -4.50 14.37 -2.26
CA PHE A 312 -4.55 14.50 -0.81
C PHE A 312 -3.18 14.35 -0.14
N GLN A 313 -2.17 13.78 -0.81
CA GLN A 313 -0.80 13.79 -0.30
C GLN A 313 -0.18 15.20 -0.27
N SER A 314 -0.76 16.19 -0.98
CA SER A 314 -0.34 17.59 -0.89
C SER A 314 -0.79 18.28 0.40
N VAL A 315 -1.74 17.70 1.15
CA VAL A 315 -2.32 18.31 2.36
C VAL A 315 -1.27 18.43 3.49
N ASN A 316 -0.42 17.43 3.69
CA ASN A 316 0.66 17.50 4.68
C ASN A 316 1.65 18.65 4.39
N PRO A 317 2.30 18.74 3.21
CA PRO A 317 3.23 19.84 2.93
C PRO A 317 2.54 21.20 2.89
N PHE A 318 1.26 21.28 2.50
CA PHE A 318 0.45 22.49 2.65
C PHE A 318 0.39 22.94 4.12
N TYR A 319 0.04 22.03 5.04
CA TYR A 319 0.01 22.35 6.46
C TYR A 319 1.40 22.68 7.02
N ILE A 320 2.48 22.05 6.55
CA ILE A 320 3.85 22.44 6.95
C ILE A 320 4.10 23.90 6.56
N ILE A 321 3.81 24.29 5.31
CA ILE A 321 4.02 25.66 4.82
C ILE A 321 3.24 26.67 5.66
N VAL A 322 2.00 26.36 6.04
CA VAL A 322 1.13 27.25 6.82
C VAL A 322 1.55 27.30 8.29
N PHE A 323 1.80 26.16 8.92
CA PHE A 323 1.97 26.06 10.38
C PHE A 323 3.42 26.09 10.86
N ALA A 324 4.41 25.78 10.02
CA ALA A 324 5.82 25.83 10.46
C ALA A 324 6.25 27.22 10.97
N PRO A 325 5.92 28.35 10.31
CA PRO A 325 6.24 29.68 10.83
C PRO A 325 5.54 29.99 12.17
N ILE A 326 4.33 29.47 12.35
CA ILE A 326 3.54 29.63 13.58
C ILE A 326 4.20 28.86 14.72
N PHE A 327 4.58 27.60 14.49
CA PHE A 327 5.28 26.76 15.47
C PHE A 327 6.67 27.32 15.82
N ALA A 328 7.43 27.79 14.83
CA ALA A 328 8.72 28.43 15.08
C ALA A 328 8.56 29.67 15.97
N SER A 329 7.57 30.52 15.69
CA SER A 329 7.26 31.71 16.50
C SER A 329 6.77 31.34 17.90
N LEU A 330 5.98 30.28 18.02
CA LEU A 330 5.51 29.74 19.30
C LEU A 330 6.67 29.29 20.19
N TRP A 331 7.63 28.53 19.64
CA TRP A 331 8.81 28.08 20.39
C TRP A 331 9.68 29.24 20.86
N VAL A 332 9.93 30.23 20.00
CA VAL A 332 10.66 31.44 20.39
C VAL A 332 9.92 32.22 21.48
N ALA A 333 8.60 32.36 21.39
CA ALA A 333 7.80 33.07 22.39
C ALA A 333 7.79 32.35 23.75
N LEU A 334 7.72 31.01 23.75
CA LEU A 334 7.80 30.20 24.96
C LEU A 334 9.22 30.18 25.54
N GLY A 335 10.26 30.14 24.71
CA GLY A 335 11.66 30.22 25.11
C GLY A 335 11.98 31.53 25.83
N LYS A 336 11.50 32.67 25.31
CA LYS A 336 11.60 33.98 25.99
C LYS A 336 10.92 34.01 27.37
N ARG A 337 9.97 33.11 27.62
CA ARG A 337 9.24 32.98 28.89
C ARG A 337 9.77 31.83 29.76
N ASN A 338 10.88 31.17 29.39
CA ASN A 338 11.39 29.95 30.02
C ASN A 338 10.33 28.83 30.14
N LYS A 339 9.37 28.78 29.21
CA LYS A 339 8.27 27.79 29.14
C LYS A 339 8.35 26.90 27.90
N GLU A 340 9.46 26.94 27.15
CA GLU A 340 9.63 26.06 26.00
C GLU A 340 9.63 24.59 26.47
N PRO A 341 8.76 23.73 25.89
CA PRO A 341 8.79 22.32 26.19
C PRO A 341 10.16 21.74 25.80
N ASN A 342 10.77 20.97 26.69
CA ASN A 342 12.02 20.29 26.36
C ASN A 342 11.77 19.27 25.22
N THR A 343 12.85 18.84 24.57
CA THR A 343 12.78 17.90 23.43
C THR A 343 11.96 16.64 23.71
N THR A 344 12.09 16.02 24.88
CA THR A 344 11.31 14.81 25.20
C THR A 344 9.81 15.08 25.34
N ILE A 345 9.41 16.27 25.85
CA ILE A 345 8.01 16.68 25.88
C ILE A 345 7.51 16.96 24.45
N LYS A 346 8.32 17.59 23.59
CA LYS A 346 7.96 17.77 22.17
C LYS A 346 7.76 16.42 21.46
N PHE A 347 8.56 15.41 21.78
CA PHE A 347 8.33 14.03 21.31
C PHE A 347 6.99 13.47 21.79
N ALA A 348 6.68 13.59 23.09
CA ALA A 348 5.40 13.14 23.62
C ALA A 348 4.22 13.84 22.93
N LEU A 349 4.28 15.16 22.77
CA LEU A 349 3.25 15.96 22.08
C LEU A 349 3.09 15.55 20.62
N GLY A 350 4.19 15.22 19.93
CA GLY A 350 4.14 14.75 18.54
C GLY A 350 3.42 13.41 18.41
N ILE A 351 3.76 12.44 19.26
CA ILE A 351 3.15 11.10 19.24
C ILE A 351 1.68 11.16 19.68
N ILE A 352 1.33 11.97 20.68
CA ILE A 352 -0.06 12.14 21.10
C ILE A 352 -0.89 12.74 19.97
N GLN A 353 -0.40 13.78 19.29
CA GLN A 353 -1.11 14.37 18.14
C GLN A 353 -1.27 13.39 16.99
N LEU A 354 -0.25 12.57 16.71
CA LEU A 354 -0.35 11.49 15.72
C LEU A 354 -1.47 10.50 16.09
N GLY A 355 -1.53 10.09 17.36
CA GLY A 355 -2.61 9.25 17.87
C GLY A 355 -3.98 9.91 17.66
N LEU A 356 -4.14 11.15 18.10
CA LEU A 356 -5.38 11.90 17.93
C LEU A 356 -5.80 12.01 16.45
N GLY A 357 -4.85 12.12 15.51
CA GLY A 357 -5.15 12.10 14.08
C GLY A 357 -5.74 10.76 13.61
N PHE A 358 -5.18 9.63 14.05
CA PHE A 358 -5.82 8.32 13.83
C PHE A 358 -7.18 8.21 14.53
N GLY A 359 -7.33 8.79 15.72
CA GLY A 359 -8.62 8.89 16.41
C GLY A 359 -9.67 9.65 15.60
N VAL A 360 -9.28 10.69 14.88
CA VAL A 360 -10.15 11.43 13.95
C VAL A 360 -10.56 10.55 12.76
N PHE A 361 -9.66 9.72 12.20
CA PHE A 361 -10.05 8.77 11.15
C PHE A 361 -11.04 7.72 11.64
N VAL A 362 -10.86 7.21 12.86
CA VAL A 362 -11.80 6.26 13.49
C VAL A 362 -13.16 6.92 13.72
N LEU A 363 -13.18 8.14 14.23
CA LEU A 363 -14.41 8.91 14.40
C LEU A 363 -15.11 9.11 13.06
N GLY A 364 -14.38 9.51 12.02
CA GLY A 364 -14.92 9.65 10.67
C GLY A 364 -15.49 8.33 10.13
N ALA A 365 -14.80 7.21 10.34
CA ALA A 365 -15.28 5.89 9.96
C ALA A 365 -16.57 5.49 10.69
N SER A 366 -16.68 5.81 11.98
CA SER A 366 -17.91 5.57 12.76
C SER A 366 -19.12 6.41 12.32
N MET A 367 -18.85 7.52 11.62
CA MET A 367 -19.85 8.45 11.08
C MET A 367 -20.04 8.31 9.57
N ALA A 368 -19.53 7.23 8.97
CA ALA A 368 -19.65 7.01 7.53
C ALA A 368 -21.11 6.79 7.11
N GLY A 369 -21.41 7.18 5.87
CA GLY A 369 -22.74 6.98 5.30
C GLY A 369 -23.06 5.50 5.05
N PRO A 370 -24.32 5.17 4.68
CA PRO A 370 -24.73 3.82 4.28
C PRO A 370 -23.97 3.26 3.06
N ASP A 371 -23.24 4.12 2.36
CA ASP A 371 -22.35 3.79 1.25
C ASP A 371 -20.93 3.41 1.71
N GLY A 372 -20.63 3.48 3.01
CA GLY A 372 -19.30 3.22 3.58
C GLY A 372 -18.30 4.35 3.35
N MET A 373 -18.79 5.55 3.00
CA MET A 373 -17.95 6.71 2.69
C MET A 373 -17.87 7.68 3.88
N VAL A 374 -16.65 8.10 4.18
CA VAL A 374 -16.29 9.04 5.23
C VAL A 374 -16.21 10.45 4.66
N ALA A 375 -16.74 11.42 5.39
CA ALA A 375 -16.66 12.82 4.98
C ALA A 375 -15.21 13.32 4.92
N LEU A 376 -14.90 14.09 3.87
CA LEU A 376 -13.55 14.58 3.59
C LEU A 376 -12.90 15.36 4.76
N VAL A 377 -13.70 16.06 5.56
CA VAL A 377 -13.21 16.86 6.68
C VAL A 377 -12.40 16.05 7.70
N PHE A 378 -12.75 14.77 7.92
CA PHE A 378 -12.01 13.90 8.84
C PHE A 378 -10.62 13.56 8.30
N LEU A 379 -10.50 13.39 6.97
CA LEU A 379 -9.20 13.20 6.33
C LEU A 379 -8.32 14.44 6.55
N LEU A 380 -8.85 15.63 6.26
CA LEU A 380 -8.12 16.90 6.40
C LEU A 380 -7.71 17.20 7.85
N MET A 381 -8.58 16.89 8.82
CA MET A 381 -8.29 17.05 10.25
C MET A 381 -7.25 16.05 10.74
N GLY A 382 -7.31 14.79 10.30
CA GLY A 382 -6.30 13.80 10.67
C GLY A 382 -4.92 14.18 10.14
N TYR A 383 -4.82 14.59 8.87
CA TYR A 383 -3.58 15.14 8.30
C TYR A 383 -3.09 16.39 9.04
N LEU A 384 -3.98 17.27 9.50
CA LEU A 384 -3.61 18.44 10.29
C LEU A 384 -2.90 18.01 11.58
N LEU A 385 -3.51 17.10 12.34
CA LEU A 385 -2.94 16.61 13.61
C LEU A 385 -1.64 15.84 13.40
N HIS A 386 -1.54 15.02 12.35
CA HIS A 386 -0.29 14.34 11.99
C HIS A 386 0.81 15.35 11.68
N THR A 387 0.49 16.41 10.94
CA THR A 387 1.46 17.43 10.54
C THR A 387 1.89 18.31 11.71
N THR A 388 0.98 18.75 12.57
CA THR A 388 1.35 19.50 13.77
C THR A 388 2.13 18.63 14.76
N GLY A 389 1.89 17.33 14.78
CA GLY A 389 2.71 16.34 15.47
C GLY A 389 4.13 16.25 14.91
N GLU A 390 4.27 16.21 13.58
CA GLU A 390 5.56 16.22 12.88
C GLU A 390 6.38 17.47 13.21
N LEU A 391 5.74 18.65 13.22
CA LEU A 391 6.38 19.93 13.56
C LEU A 391 6.92 19.97 15.00
N CYS A 392 6.44 19.10 15.89
CA CYS A 392 7.00 18.93 17.24
C CYS A 392 8.27 18.06 17.25
N ILE A 393 8.35 17.02 16.42
CA ILE A 393 9.42 15.99 16.48
C ILE A 393 10.55 16.24 15.48
N SER A 394 10.21 16.56 14.23
CA SER A 394 11.15 16.56 13.10
C SER A 394 12.37 17.46 13.32
N PRO A 395 12.24 18.73 13.80
CA PRO A 395 13.39 19.60 14.00
C PRO A 395 14.32 19.17 15.14
N VAL A 396 13.77 18.52 16.17
CA VAL A 396 14.50 18.23 17.42
C VAL A 396 15.20 16.87 17.38
N GLY A 397 14.66 15.87 16.69
CA GLY A 397 15.22 14.52 16.66
C GLY A 397 16.66 14.48 16.15
N LEU A 398 16.92 15.04 14.97
CA LEU A 398 18.26 15.04 14.36
C LEU A 398 19.27 15.89 15.15
N SER A 399 18.82 17.04 15.68
CA SER A 399 19.68 17.91 16.50
C SER A 399 20.13 17.24 17.79
N MET A 400 19.33 16.36 18.38
CA MET A 400 19.70 15.72 19.64
C MET A 400 20.74 14.62 19.45
N VAL A 401 20.70 13.91 18.33
CA VAL A 401 21.70 12.89 18.03
C VAL A 401 23.10 13.51 18.02
N THR A 402 23.28 14.64 17.34
CA THR A 402 24.59 15.31 17.26
C THR A 402 25.03 15.90 18.59
N LYS A 403 24.12 16.51 19.36
CA LYS A 403 24.43 17.12 20.65
C LYS A 403 24.74 16.09 21.76
N LEU A 404 24.06 14.95 21.76
CA LEU A 404 24.15 13.95 22.83
C LEU A 404 25.22 12.89 22.56
N SER A 405 25.61 12.68 21.30
CA SER A 405 26.55 11.64 20.93
C SER A 405 27.99 11.96 21.34
N PRO A 406 28.77 10.96 21.82
CA PRO A 406 30.21 11.11 22.02
C PRO A 406 30.90 11.44 20.69
N ALA A 407 31.84 12.39 20.70
CA ALA A 407 32.51 12.88 19.49
C ALA A 407 33.15 11.75 18.66
N ARG A 408 33.64 10.70 19.32
CA ARG A 408 34.28 9.53 18.70
C ARG A 408 33.33 8.63 17.89
N ILE A 409 32.03 8.63 18.20
CA ILE A 409 31.04 7.74 17.56
C ILE A 409 29.83 8.49 16.98
N VAL A 410 29.87 9.82 16.90
CA VAL A 410 28.80 10.66 16.33
C VAL A 410 28.28 10.10 15.00
N SER A 411 29.17 9.70 14.09
CA SER A 411 28.78 9.16 12.77
C SER A 411 28.08 7.81 12.87
N MET A 412 28.49 6.94 13.81
CA MET A 412 27.86 5.64 14.04
C MET A 412 26.45 5.82 14.63
N VAL A 413 26.30 6.72 15.61
CA VAL A 413 25.00 7.02 16.21
C VAL A 413 24.07 7.70 15.20
N MET A 414 24.60 8.59 14.36
CA MET A 414 23.86 9.17 13.23
C MET A 414 23.40 8.10 12.24
N GLY A 415 24.27 7.13 11.93
CA GLY A 415 23.91 5.96 11.11
C GLY A 415 22.76 5.15 11.72
N ALA A 416 22.81 4.90 13.03
CA ALA A 416 21.72 4.22 13.75
C ALA A 416 20.42 5.04 13.77
N TRP A 417 20.51 6.37 13.84
CA TRP A 417 19.35 7.24 13.72
C TRP A 417 18.68 7.14 12.34
N PHE A 418 19.45 7.15 11.25
CA PHE A 418 18.90 6.92 9.90
C PHE A 418 18.35 5.50 9.72
N LEU A 419 19.01 4.50 10.32
CA LEU A 419 18.51 3.13 10.35
C LEU A 419 17.15 3.03 11.06
N SER A 420 16.88 3.90 12.04
CA SER A 420 15.56 4.01 12.67
C SER A 420 14.47 4.40 11.67
N PHE A 421 14.73 5.29 10.71
CA PHE A 421 13.75 5.61 9.66
C PHE A 421 13.54 4.45 8.68
N ALA A 422 14.60 3.74 8.32
CA ALA A 422 14.47 2.55 7.48
C ALA A 422 13.62 1.46 8.19
N MET A 423 13.83 1.27 9.49
CA MET A 423 12.98 0.41 10.32
C MET A 423 11.55 0.91 10.43
N ALA A 424 11.35 2.22 10.54
CA ALA A 424 10.02 2.81 10.58
C ALA A 424 9.23 2.51 9.29
N GLN A 425 9.87 2.60 8.13
CA GLN A 425 9.26 2.22 6.85
C GLN A 425 8.90 0.73 6.82
N HIS A 426 9.80 -0.13 7.31
CA HIS A 426 9.55 -1.57 7.38
C HIS A 426 8.37 -1.92 8.30
N VAL A 427 8.35 -1.38 9.52
CA VAL A 427 7.26 -1.55 10.49
C VAL A 427 5.96 -0.95 9.94
N GLY A 428 6.03 0.21 9.29
CA GLY A 428 4.91 0.84 8.62
C GLY A 428 4.30 -0.07 7.53
N GLY A 429 5.13 -0.79 6.77
CA GLY A 429 4.67 -1.81 5.82
C GLY A 429 3.95 -2.98 6.48
N ILE A 430 4.46 -3.46 7.62
CA ILE A 430 3.79 -4.52 8.41
C ILE A 430 2.40 -4.04 8.86
N ILE A 431 2.32 -2.82 9.39
CA ILE A 431 1.06 -2.20 9.82
C ILE A 431 0.09 -2.06 8.65
N ALA A 432 0.56 -1.53 7.52
CA ALA A 432 -0.27 -1.34 6.33
C ALA A 432 -0.85 -2.67 5.84
N ARG A 433 -0.09 -3.77 5.87
CA ARG A 433 -0.60 -5.11 5.52
C ARG A 433 -1.77 -5.58 6.40
N LEU A 434 -1.92 -5.08 7.62
CA LEU A 434 -3.09 -5.35 8.46
C LEU A 434 -4.37 -4.70 7.90
N THR A 435 -4.24 -3.71 7.02
CA THR A 435 -5.34 -3.08 6.29
C THR A 435 -5.64 -3.76 4.94
N SER A 436 -4.95 -4.86 4.63
CA SER A 436 -5.09 -5.56 3.35
C SER A 436 -6.46 -6.21 3.20
N THR A 437 -7.09 -5.99 2.06
CA THR A 437 -8.37 -6.62 1.70
C THR A 437 -8.23 -8.07 1.21
N ALA A 438 -7.01 -8.64 1.19
CA ALA A 438 -6.74 -10.00 0.73
C ALA A 438 -7.54 -11.12 1.45
N GLN A 439 -8.13 -10.86 2.61
CA GLN A 439 -9.06 -11.82 3.24
C GLN A 439 -10.37 -12.02 2.44
N TYR A 440 -10.65 -11.12 1.49
CA TYR A 440 -11.78 -11.17 0.56
C TYR A 440 -11.32 -11.57 -0.87
N MET A 441 -10.19 -12.28 -1.02
CA MET A 441 -9.75 -12.81 -2.30
C MET A 441 -10.80 -13.78 -2.85
N GLU A 442 -11.24 -13.55 -4.09
CA GLU A 442 -12.17 -14.40 -4.82
C GLU A 442 -11.36 -15.28 -5.79
N THR A 443 -11.77 -16.54 -5.96
CA THR A 443 -11.24 -17.35 -7.06
C THR A 443 -11.71 -16.73 -8.38
N GLY A 444 -10.77 -16.47 -9.28
CA GLY A 444 -11.06 -15.72 -10.49
C GLY A 444 -10.26 -16.20 -11.69
N ILE A 445 -10.71 -15.77 -12.87
CA ILE A 445 -10.08 -16.03 -14.15
C ILE A 445 -9.51 -14.72 -14.69
N THR A 446 -8.31 -14.75 -15.24
CA THR A 446 -7.66 -13.65 -15.95
C THR A 446 -7.71 -13.92 -17.44
N TYR A 447 -8.02 -12.93 -18.27
CA TYR A 447 -7.82 -13.02 -19.73
C TYR A 447 -6.96 -11.84 -20.16
N GLU A 448 -5.90 -12.13 -20.91
CA GLU A 448 -4.97 -11.16 -21.46
C GLU A 448 -5.03 -11.22 -23.00
N PRO A 449 -5.56 -10.20 -23.69
CA PRO A 449 -5.56 -10.18 -25.15
C PRO A 449 -4.16 -9.97 -25.72
N GLU A 450 -3.89 -10.47 -26.93
CA GLU A 450 -2.65 -10.17 -27.64
C GLU A 450 -2.49 -8.67 -27.86
N THR A 451 -1.23 -8.21 -27.89
CA THR A 451 -0.86 -6.77 -27.89
C THR A 451 -1.57 -5.88 -28.92
N SER A 452 -2.09 -6.43 -30.02
CA SER A 452 -2.80 -5.70 -31.08
C SER A 452 -4.30 -6.03 -31.23
N PHE A 453 -4.86 -6.93 -30.40
CA PHE A 453 -6.21 -7.45 -30.62
C PHE A 453 -7.32 -6.46 -30.19
N ILE A 454 -8.30 -6.27 -31.07
CA ILE A 454 -9.55 -5.52 -30.88
C ILE A 454 -10.62 -6.33 -31.63
N GLY A 455 -11.72 -6.67 -30.95
CA GLY A 455 -12.77 -7.51 -31.50
C GLY A 455 -13.26 -8.58 -30.53
N LYS A 456 -13.99 -9.57 -31.05
CA LYS A 456 -14.63 -10.61 -30.23
C LYS A 456 -13.74 -11.83 -30.07
N ASP A 457 -13.66 -12.33 -28.84
CA ASP A 457 -12.96 -13.56 -28.48
C ASP A 457 -13.86 -14.44 -27.59
N GLN A 458 -13.51 -15.70 -27.41
CA GLN A 458 -14.28 -16.61 -26.55
C GLN A 458 -13.40 -17.69 -25.93
N PHE A 459 -13.78 -18.16 -24.74
CA PHE A 459 -13.13 -19.27 -24.05
C PHE A 459 -14.13 -20.02 -23.18
N SER A 460 -13.79 -21.22 -22.74
CA SER A 460 -14.70 -22.08 -21.94
C SER A 460 -14.05 -22.50 -20.64
N ILE A 461 -14.81 -22.46 -19.55
CA ILE A 461 -14.35 -22.83 -18.20
C ILE A 461 -15.26 -23.86 -17.58
N ARG A 462 -14.73 -24.69 -16.68
CA ARG A 462 -15.53 -25.56 -15.81
C ARG A 462 -14.97 -25.57 -14.40
N THR A 463 -15.82 -25.92 -13.44
CA THR A 463 -15.42 -26.07 -12.04
C THR A 463 -15.22 -27.54 -11.71
N TYR A 464 -14.32 -27.83 -10.76
CA TYR A 464 -14.07 -29.21 -10.33
C TYR A 464 -13.84 -29.35 -8.83
N TYR A 465 -14.11 -30.54 -8.34
CA TYR A 465 -13.90 -30.94 -6.95
C TYR A 465 -13.11 -32.24 -6.87
N VAL A 466 -12.06 -32.27 -6.05
CA VAL A 466 -11.27 -33.47 -5.78
C VAL A 466 -11.73 -34.08 -4.47
N MET A 467 -12.23 -35.31 -4.53
CA MET A 467 -12.72 -36.08 -3.40
C MET A 467 -11.74 -37.19 -3.05
N GLU A 468 -11.51 -37.42 -1.76
CA GLU A 468 -10.74 -38.55 -1.26
C GLU A 468 -11.67 -39.47 -0.46
N MET A 469 -11.81 -40.71 -0.91
CA MET A 469 -12.58 -41.76 -0.25
C MET A 469 -11.77 -43.06 -0.24
N ASP A 470 -11.61 -43.66 0.94
CA ASP A 470 -11.01 -44.99 1.13
C ASP A 470 -9.68 -45.22 0.36
N GLY A 471 -8.80 -44.21 0.36
CA GLY A 471 -7.49 -44.27 -0.29
C GLY A 471 -7.52 -44.14 -1.82
N ARG A 472 -8.66 -43.76 -2.41
CA ARG A 472 -8.80 -43.38 -3.82
C ARG A 472 -9.15 -41.89 -3.93
N THR A 473 -8.56 -41.24 -4.91
CA THR A 473 -8.84 -39.84 -5.25
C THR A 473 -9.68 -39.81 -6.52
N ASP A 474 -10.86 -39.21 -6.46
CA ASP A 474 -11.74 -39.03 -7.62
C ASP A 474 -12.01 -37.53 -7.86
N THR A 475 -12.17 -37.12 -9.11
CA THR A 475 -12.35 -35.70 -9.48
C THR A 475 -13.63 -35.50 -10.26
N LEU A 476 -14.52 -34.68 -9.72
CA LEU A 476 -15.83 -34.40 -10.28
C LEU A 476 -15.82 -33.04 -10.97
N TRP A 477 -16.48 -32.96 -12.13
CA TRP A 477 -16.44 -31.80 -13.04
C TRP A 477 -17.84 -31.24 -13.27
N SER A 478 -17.97 -29.92 -13.40
CA SER A 478 -19.19 -29.29 -13.90
C SER A 478 -19.27 -29.29 -15.42
N GLU A 479 -20.45 -29.01 -15.95
CA GLU A 479 -20.61 -28.62 -17.36
C GLU A 479 -19.80 -27.35 -17.69
N PRO A 480 -19.26 -27.22 -18.92
CA PRO A 480 -18.54 -26.03 -19.34
C PRO A 480 -19.43 -24.79 -19.50
N LEU A 481 -18.94 -23.65 -19.04
CA LEU A 481 -19.50 -22.31 -19.24
C LEU A 481 -18.72 -21.58 -20.32
N ASN A 482 -19.38 -21.17 -21.42
CA ASN A 482 -18.74 -20.36 -22.45
C ASN A 482 -18.70 -18.88 -22.03
N VAL A 483 -17.54 -18.24 -22.17
CA VAL A 483 -17.34 -16.81 -21.92
C VAL A 483 -17.01 -16.13 -23.24
N LYS A 484 -17.86 -15.19 -23.66
CA LYS A 484 -17.68 -14.39 -24.89
C LYS A 484 -17.28 -12.96 -24.53
N ILE A 485 -16.25 -12.46 -25.18
CA ILE A 485 -15.60 -11.18 -24.86
C ILE A 485 -15.62 -10.29 -26.09
N ASP A 486 -15.87 -9.00 -25.90
CA ASP A 486 -15.73 -7.96 -26.93
C ASP A 486 -14.73 -6.90 -26.47
N VAL A 487 -13.55 -6.84 -27.10
CA VAL A 487 -12.45 -5.92 -26.76
C VAL A 487 -12.56 -4.64 -27.58
N THR A 488 -12.75 -3.50 -26.92
CA THR A 488 -13.03 -2.19 -27.56
C THR A 488 -12.03 -1.10 -27.13
N VAL A 489 -12.00 0.04 -27.85
CA VAL A 489 -11.06 1.16 -27.58
C VAL A 489 -11.65 2.19 -26.60
N ASP A 490 -12.97 2.36 -26.59
CA ASP A 490 -13.69 3.38 -25.83
C ASP A 490 -13.95 2.97 -24.37
N ARG A 491 -14.19 3.94 -23.47
CA ARG A 491 -14.56 3.68 -22.06
C ARG A 491 -15.85 2.86 -22.00
N PRO A 492 -15.85 1.62 -21.48
CA PRO A 492 -17.08 0.86 -21.37
C PRO A 492 -17.89 1.37 -20.18
N GLU A 493 -19.19 1.57 -20.40
CA GLU A 493 -20.16 1.31 -19.34
C GLU A 493 -20.09 -0.19 -19.07
N VAL A 494 -19.63 -0.57 -17.88
CA VAL A 494 -19.71 -1.97 -17.44
C VAL A 494 -21.19 -2.25 -17.15
N ILE A 495 -21.95 -2.65 -18.16
CA ILE A 495 -23.27 -3.23 -17.95
C ILE A 495 -23.04 -4.67 -17.51
N VAL A 496 -22.93 -4.88 -16.20
CA VAL A 496 -23.07 -6.22 -15.63
C VAL A 496 -24.56 -6.53 -15.62
N GLU A 497 -25.04 -7.32 -16.58
CA GLU A 497 -26.31 -8.02 -16.39
C GLU A 497 -26.10 -8.98 -15.21
N LYS A 498 -26.63 -8.61 -14.04
CA LYS A 498 -26.70 -9.54 -12.90
C LYS A 498 -27.48 -10.77 -13.35
N PRO A 499 -26.99 -12.00 -13.13
CA PRO A 499 -27.87 -13.16 -13.24
C PRO A 499 -28.98 -13.03 -12.18
N GLU A 500 -30.23 -13.20 -12.60
CA GLU A 500 -31.40 -13.00 -11.74
C GLU A 500 -31.62 -14.15 -10.73
N ILE A 501 -30.95 -15.30 -10.86
CA ILE A 501 -31.15 -16.45 -9.97
C ILE A 501 -29.83 -17.20 -9.74
N PHE A 502 -29.45 -17.41 -8.47
CA PHE A 502 -28.28 -18.19 -8.06
C PHE A 502 -28.68 -19.57 -7.54
N PHE A 503 -28.00 -20.65 -7.95
CA PHE A 503 -28.34 -22.03 -7.55
C PHE A 503 -27.26 -22.68 -6.68
N ILE A 504 -27.60 -23.14 -5.47
CA ILE A 504 -26.72 -23.96 -4.61
C ILE A 504 -27.21 -25.41 -4.68
N HIS A 505 -26.36 -26.37 -5.04
CA HIS A 505 -26.74 -27.79 -5.12
C HIS A 505 -26.24 -28.58 -3.91
N ARG A 506 -27.12 -29.36 -3.24
CA ARG A 506 -26.73 -30.21 -2.10
C ARG A 506 -27.40 -31.59 -2.17
N ASN A 507 -26.61 -32.65 -2.02
CA ASN A 507 -27.15 -34.01 -1.92
C ASN A 507 -27.46 -34.41 -0.47
N VAL A 508 -28.49 -35.24 -0.32
CA VAL A 508 -28.87 -35.82 0.98
C VAL A 508 -29.34 -37.25 0.84
N LYS A 509 -29.05 -38.06 1.86
CA LYS A 509 -29.61 -39.40 2.01
C LYS A 509 -31.05 -39.32 2.52
N PRO A 510 -31.92 -40.29 2.19
CA PRO A 510 -33.27 -40.36 2.75
C PRO A 510 -33.25 -40.33 4.29
N GLY A 511 -34.05 -39.46 4.90
CA GLY A 511 -34.11 -39.26 6.36
C GLY A 511 -33.03 -38.36 6.96
N GLU A 512 -32.10 -37.84 6.15
CA GLU A 512 -31.05 -36.95 6.60
C GLU A 512 -31.59 -35.53 6.88
N ARG A 513 -31.13 -34.95 8.00
CA ARG A 513 -31.41 -33.57 8.39
C ARG A 513 -30.26 -32.68 7.99
N ILE A 514 -30.56 -31.63 7.24
CA ILE A 514 -29.62 -30.61 6.82
C ILE A 514 -29.89 -29.32 7.58
N GLU A 515 -28.83 -28.67 8.01
CA GLU A 515 -28.84 -27.26 8.40
C GLU A 515 -27.97 -26.47 7.42
N VAL A 516 -28.53 -25.42 6.84
CA VAL A 516 -27.84 -24.47 5.95
C VAL A 516 -27.90 -23.12 6.65
N ASN A 517 -26.74 -22.64 7.10
CA ASN A 517 -26.65 -21.29 7.63
C ASN A 517 -26.67 -20.32 6.45
N LEU A 518 -27.72 -19.50 6.37
CA LEU A 518 -27.91 -18.53 5.30
C LEU A 518 -27.08 -17.26 5.51
N ARG A 519 -26.24 -17.19 6.55
CA ARG A 519 -25.15 -16.20 6.64
C ARG A 519 -24.07 -16.46 5.60
N VAL A 520 -24.42 -16.19 4.35
CA VAL A 520 -23.48 -15.71 3.35
C VAL A 520 -22.94 -14.37 3.88
N PRO A 521 -21.66 -13.99 3.73
CA PRO A 521 -21.09 -12.79 4.38
C PRO A 521 -21.56 -11.48 3.72
N TYR A 522 -22.88 -11.26 3.68
CA TYR A 522 -23.52 -9.98 3.38
C TYR A 522 -23.87 -9.31 4.71
N LEU A 523 -22.87 -8.71 5.34
CA LEU A 523 -23.08 -7.83 6.49
C LEU A 523 -23.28 -6.39 5.98
N ASP A 524 -24.38 -5.76 6.39
CA ASP A 524 -24.52 -4.30 6.41
C ASP A 524 -23.35 -3.69 7.22
N PRO A 525 -22.85 -2.48 6.86
CA PRO A 525 -21.82 -1.72 7.59
C PRO A 525 -22.07 -1.46 9.10
N THR A 526 -23.19 -1.89 9.68
CA THR A 526 -23.51 -1.80 11.11
C THR A 526 -23.58 -3.16 11.82
N GLY A 527 -23.38 -4.27 11.09
CA GLY A 527 -23.49 -5.62 11.63
C GLY A 527 -24.92 -6.05 12.00
N ARG A 528 -25.95 -5.41 11.41
CA ARG A 528 -27.36 -5.81 11.53
C ARG A 528 -27.86 -6.52 10.27
N LEU A 529 -28.84 -7.40 10.49
CA LEU A 529 -29.22 -8.55 9.65
C LEU A 529 -29.82 -8.16 8.29
N THR A 530 -29.75 -9.08 7.32
CA THR A 530 -30.56 -9.16 6.10
C THR A 530 -31.90 -9.82 6.46
N GLU A 531 -33.03 -9.33 5.97
CA GLU A 531 -34.31 -10.03 6.15
C GLU A 531 -34.45 -11.06 5.03
N ILE A 532 -34.63 -12.33 5.40
CA ILE A 532 -34.73 -13.45 4.45
C ILE A 532 -36.21 -13.80 4.31
N GLU A 533 -36.80 -13.51 3.16
CA GLU A 533 -38.16 -13.95 2.82
C GLU A 533 -38.06 -15.24 2.01
N ILE A 534 -38.48 -16.35 2.61
CA ILE A 534 -38.46 -17.67 1.97
C ILE A 534 -39.86 -17.96 1.46
N GLU A 535 -39.98 -18.44 0.23
CA GLU A 535 -41.20 -19.09 -0.27
C GLU A 535 -40.97 -20.61 -0.22
N PRO A 536 -41.23 -21.28 0.92
CA PRO A 536 -40.85 -22.68 1.06
C PRO A 536 -41.87 -23.56 0.35
N THR A 537 -41.54 -23.99 -0.87
CA THR A 537 -42.17 -25.15 -1.52
C THR A 537 -41.13 -26.24 -1.69
N ALA A 538 -41.17 -27.25 -0.84
CA ALA A 538 -40.44 -28.50 -0.99
C ALA A 538 -41.43 -29.62 -1.28
N THR A 539 -41.15 -30.43 -2.28
CA THR A 539 -42.07 -31.48 -2.77
C THR A 539 -41.73 -32.83 -2.14
N HIS A 540 -40.47 -33.06 -1.77
CA HIS A 540 -39.93 -34.34 -1.32
C HIS A 540 -39.27 -34.29 0.08
N GLY A 541 -39.31 -33.13 0.76
CA GLY A 541 -38.85 -32.95 2.13
C GLY A 541 -39.64 -31.87 2.89
N GLN A 542 -39.26 -31.62 4.14
CA GLN A 542 -39.81 -30.55 4.97
C GLN A 542 -38.79 -29.44 5.17
N VAL A 543 -39.21 -28.19 4.99
CA VAL A 543 -38.38 -26.99 5.19
C VAL A 543 -38.85 -26.25 6.44
N GLN A 544 -37.91 -25.91 7.32
CA GLN A 544 -38.15 -25.06 8.48
C GLN A 544 -37.05 -24.00 8.59
N LEU A 545 -37.42 -22.73 8.72
CA LEU A 545 -36.47 -21.65 9.00
C LEU A 545 -36.40 -21.41 10.51
N LYS A 546 -35.18 -21.38 11.06
CA LYS A 546 -34.93 -20.99 12.46
C LYS A 546 -33.87 -19.90 12.50
N GLN A 547 -34.29 -18.65 12.71
CA GLN A 547 -33.43 -17.46 12.61
C GLN A 547 -32.74 -17.40 11.23
N ASP A 548 -31.41 -17.49 11.20
CA ASP A 548 -30.59 -17.38 9.99
C ASP A 548 -30.28 -18.77 9.38
N THR A 549 -30.86 -19.85 9.90
CA THR A 549 -30.55 -21.22 9.50
C THR A 549 -31.76 -21.89 8.85
N LEU A 550 -31.64 -22.25 7.58
CA LEU A 550 -32.58 -23.09 6.86
C LEU A 550 -32.36 -24.56 7.26
N ILE A 551 -33.38 -25.20 7.80
CA ILE A 551 -33.38 -26.61 8.16
C ILE A 551 -34.20 -27.35 7.12
N TYR A 552 -33.60 -28.33 6.45
CA TYR A 552 -34.28 -29.21 5.50
C TYR A 552 -34.23 -30.66 6.00
N LEU A 553 -35.37 -31.34 6.00
CA LEU A 553 -35.48 -32.75 6.37
C LEU A 553 -35.94 -33.55 5.14
N ALA A 554 -35.08 -34.43 4.62
CA ALA A 554 -35.45 -35.30 3.51
C ALA A 554 -36.46 -36.36 3.98
N ASN A 555 -37.60 -36.51 3.29
CA ASN A 555 -38.57 -37.54 3.66
C ASN A 555 -37.98 -38.94 3.39
N ALA A 556 -38.12 -39.84 4.37
CA ALA A 556 -37.46 -41.14 4.37
C ALA A 556 -38.15 -42.23 3.53
N GLU A 557 -39.36 -42.00 3.00
CA GLU A 557 -40.17 -43.08 2.42
C GLU A 557 -40.40 -42.94 0.90
N ARG A 558 -40.26 -44.07 0.18
CA ARG A 558 -40.93 -44.32 -1.11
C ARG A 558 -42.32 -44.83 -0.81
N THR A 559 -43.37 -44.24 -1.39
CA THR A 559 -44.68 -44.87 -1.28
C THR A 559 -44.68 -46.12 -2.17
N PRO A 560 -45.39 -47.21 -1.79
CA PRO A 560 -45.43 -48.43 -2.60
C PRO A 560 -45.88 -48.20 -4.05
N ALA A 561 -46.66 -47.15 -4.31
CA ALA A 561 -47.10 -46.73 -5.64
C ALA A 561 -45.96 -46.18 -6.54
N ASP A 562 -44.90 -45.60 -5.95
CA ASP A 562 -43.75 -45.08 -6.69
C ASP A 562 -42.92 -46.23 -7.29
N TYR A 563 -42.89 -47.38 -6.62
CA TYR A 563 -42.18 -48.58 -7.09
C TYR A 563 -42.89 -49.26 -8.26
N GLU A 564 -44.22 -49.30 -8.26
CA GLU A 564 -45.00 -49.90 -9.36
C GLU A 564 -44.88 -49.11 -10.68
N ASN A 565 -44.79 -47.78 -10.60
CA ASN A 565 -44.64 -46.93 -11.80
C ASN A 565 -43.23 -47.02 -12.43
N LEU A 566 -42.18 -47.19 -11.62
CA LEU A 566 -40.80 -47.34 -12.10
C LEU A 566 -40.55 -48.70 -12.76
N MET A 567 -41.19 -49.77 -12.27
CA MET A 567 -41.04 -51.13 -12.81
C MET A 567 -41.82 -51.37 -14.12
N ASN A 568 -42.84 -50.54 -14.40
CA ASN A 568 -43.67 -50.69 -15.60
C ASN A 568 -43.10 -50.00 -16.85
N ASN A 569 -42.15 -49.06 -16.71
CA ASN A 569 -41.47 -48.42 -17.84
C ASN A 569 -40.16 -49.17 -18.16
N GLN A 570 -40.21 -50.12 -19.10
CA GLN A 570 -39.06 -50.94 -19.53
C GLN A 570 -38.02 -50.19 -20.40
N ASP A 571 -38.20 -48.90 -20.67
CA ASP A 571 -37.21 -48.11 -21.40
C ASP A 571 -36.25 -47.45 -20.43
N ARG A 572 -35.01 -47.94 -20.40
CA ARG A 572 -33.80 -47.35 -19.79
C ARG A 572 -34.09 -46.22 -18.79
N VAL A 573 -34.28 -46.61 -17.53
CA VAL A 573 -34.11 -45.72 -16.37
C VAL A 573 -32.69 -45.16 -16.44
N THR A 574 -32.51 -43.96 -16.99
CA THR A 574 -31.27 -43.20 -16.82
C THR A 574 -31.18 -42.79 -15.35
N ASP A 575 -29.96 -42.76 -14.77
CA ASP A 575 -29.72 -42.46 -13.34
C ASP A 575 -30.46 -41.21 -12.82
N GLU A 576 -30.76 -40.24 -13.69
CA GLU A 576 -31.55 -39.06 -13.33
C GLU A 576 -33.00 -39.36 -12.90
N SER A 577 -33.62 -40.42 -13.43
CA SER A 577 -35.01 -40.79 -13.09
C SER A 577 -35.17 -41.44 -11.70
N LEU A 578 -34.05 -41.78 -11.05
CA LEU A 578 -33.99 -42.27 -9.67
C LEU A 578 -33.80 -41.13 -8.64
N MET A 579 -33.45 -39.92 -9.09
CA MET A 579 -33.14 -38.77 -8.23
C MET A 579 -34.36 -37.90 -7.96
N ARG A 580 -34.70 -37.65 -6.69
CA ARG A 580 -35.74 -36.68 -6.29
C ARG A 580 -35.08 -35.32 -6.08
N LYS A 581 -35.62 -34.26 -6.71
CA LYS A 581 -35.10 -32.90 -6.57
C LYS A 581 -36.14 -32.01 -5.90
N ASP A 582 -35.71 -31.30 -4.86
CA ASP A 582 -36.44 -30.18 -4.27
C ASP A 582 -35.70 -28.89 -4.58
N THR A 583 -36.42 -27.85 -5.01
CA THR A 583 -35.83 -26.53 -5.23
C THR A 583 -36.52 -25.52 -4.32
N ILE A 584 -35.76 -24.95 -3.39
CA ILE A 584 -36.24 -23.99 -2.40
C ILE A 584 -35.85 -22.60 -2.88
N PHE A 585 -36.83 -21.77 -3.20
CA PHE A 585 -36.60 -20.38 -3.56
C PHE A 585 -36.64 -19.49 -2.31
N TYR A 586 -35.68 -18.59 -2.19
CA TYR A 586 -35.66 -17.57 -1.15
C TYR A 586 -35.13 -16.24 -1.68
N THR A 587 -35.72 -15.16 -1.19
CA THR A 587 -35.33 -13.79 -1.51
C THR A 587 -34.53 -13.21 -0.36
N LEU A 588 -33.37 -12.67 -0.66
CA LEU A 588 -32.58 -11.88 0.28
C LEU A 588 -32.98 -10.41 0.15
N ARG A 589 -33.48 -9.81 1.24
CA ARG A 589 -33.76 -8.36 1.31
C ARG A 589 -32.81 -7.65 2.26
N ASP A 590 -32.13 -6.64 1.75
CA ASP A 590 -31.34 -5.72 2.58
C ASP A 590 -32.28 -4.86 3.44
N ILE A 591 -32.16 -4.95 4.78
CA ILE A 591 -33.01 -4.19 5.72
C ILE A 591 -32.81 -2.68 5.56
N SER A 592 -31.61 -2.23 5.17
CA SER A 592 -31.31 -0.82 4.93
C SER A 592 -31.79 -0.33 3.56
N ARG A 593 -32.04 -1.25 2.61
CA ARG A 593 -32.42 -0.96 1.22
C ARG A 593 -33.46 -1.98 0.69
N PRO A 594 -34.75 -1.86 1.07
CA PRO A 594 -35.78 -2.86 0.77
C PRO A 594 -36.02 -3.11 -0.73
N GLN A 595 -35.67 -2.14 -1.58
CA GLN A 595 -35.76 -2.25 -3.04
C GLN A 595 -34.66 -3.09 -3.71
N LEU A 596 -33.60 -3.47 -2.99
CA LEU A 596 -32.57 -4.37 -3.50
C LEU A 596 -32.88 -5.80 -3.03
N THR A 597 -33.34 -6.62 -3.97
CA THR A 597 -33.65 -8.03 -3.75
C THR A 597 -32.75 -8.88 -4.63
N ASP A 598 -32.06 -9.85 -4.04
CA ASP A 598 -31.39 -10.91 -4.80
C ASP A 598 -32.21 -12.20 -4.62
N GLU A 599 -32.67 -12.79 -5.72
CA GLU A 599 -33.37 -14.08 -5.72
C GLU A 599 -32.36 -15.23 -5.76
N VAL A 600 -32.53 -16.20 -4.85
CA VAL A 600 -31.66 -17.35 -4.72
C VAL A 600 -32.49 -18.63 -4.69
N ALA A 601 -32.00 -19.66 -5.37
CA ALA A 601 -32.56 -20.99 -5.38
C ALA A 601 -31.58 -21.98 -4.73
N LEU A 602 -32.05 -22.78 -3.79
CA LEU A 602 -31.31 -23.91 -3.23
C LEU A 602 -31.90 -25.20 -3.82
N VAL A 603 -31.14 -25.89 -4.64
CA VAL A 603 -31.52 -27.19 -5.22
C VAL A 603 -30.98 -28.29 -4.34
N ILE A 604 -31.86 -29.10 -3.78
CA ILE A 604 -31.56 -30.24 -2.95
C ILE A 604 -31.92 -31.50 -3.72
N THR A 605 -30.96 -32.39 -3.89
CA THR A 605 -31.18 -33.68 -4.55
C THR A 605 -31.12 -34.80 -3.50
N ILE A 606 -32.19 -35.59 -3.39
CA ILE A 606 -32.27 -36.75 -2.51
C ILE A 606 -31.90 -37.99 -3.35
N SER A 607 -30.82 -38.67 -2.96
CA SER A 607 -30.31 -39.86 -3.65
C SER A 607 -29.70 -40.84 -2.65
N GLU A 608 -29.78 -42.14 -2.95
CA GLU A 608 -29.06 -43.19 -2.21
C GLU A 608 -27.58 -43.27 -2.62
N GLU A 609 -27.24 -42.80 -3.82
CA GLU A 609 -25.87 -42.69 -4.32
C GLU A 609 -25.33 -41.25 -4.21
N GLU A 610 -24.07 -41.10 -3.79
CA GLU A 610 -23.42 -39.79 -3.60
C GLU A 610 -22.98 -39.17 -4.94
N TYR A 611 -23.84 -38.34 -5.55
CA TYR A 611 -23.61 -37.76 -6.88
C TYR A 611 -23.41 -36.22 -6.88
N PHE A 612 -22.17 -35.70 -6.90
CA PHE A 612 -21.93 -34.25 -6.79
C PHE A 612 -21.68 -33.60 -8.16
N ALA A 613 -22.64 -32.80 -8.66
CA ALA A 613 -22.44 -31.96 -9.84
C ALA A 613 -22.77 -30.49 -9.54
N PRO A 614 -21.85 -29.53 -9.81
CA PRO A 614 -22.19 -28.11 -9.92
C PRO A 614 -22.93 -27.88 -11.25
N VAL A 615 -24.08 -27.19 -11.22
CA VAL A 615 -24.86 -26.88 -12.43
C VAL A 615 -24.77 -25.38 -12.73
N ALA A 616 -24.24 -25.01 -13.90
CA ALA A 616 -24.34 -23.67 -14.46
C ALA A 616 -25.49 -23.64 -15.48
N LEU A 617 -26.44 -22.70 -15.33
CA LEU A 617 -27.67 -22.67 -16.16
C LEU A 617 -27.63 -21.73 -17.38
N LYS A 618 -26.54 -20.97 -17.59
CA LYS A 618 -26.33 -20.28 -18.88
C LYS A 618 -25.23 -21.00 -19.64
N GLU A 619 -25.51 -21.40 -20.88
CA GLU A 619 -24.49 -21.94 -21.79
C GLU A 619 -23.42 -20.90 -22.13
N SER A 620 -23.74 -19.59 -22.04
CA SER A 620 -22.76 -18.53 -22.27
C SER A 620 -23.02 -17.23 -21.51
N VAL A 621 -21.94 -16.48 -21.23
CA VAL A 621 -21.97 -15.11 -20.69
C VAL A 621 -21.21 -14.17 -21.63
N ASN A 622 -21.75 -12.97 -21.87
CA ASN A 622 -21.17 -11.97 -22.77
C ASN A 622 -20.58 -10.79 -21.98
N PHE A 623 -19.40 -10.32 -22.37
CA PHE A 623 -18.71 -9.19 -21.74
C PHE A 623 -18.15 -8.22 -22.77
N THR A 624 -18.07 -6.93 -22.42
CA THR A 624 -17.37 -5.89 -23.19
C THR A 624 -16.28 -5.27 -22.33
N VAL A 625 -15.04 -5.25 -22.82
CA VAL A 625 -13.86 -4.80 -22.06
C VAL A 625 -13.04 -3.78 -22.87
N GLN A 626 -12.49 -2.77 -22.22
CA GLN A 626 -11.62 -1.79 -22.88
C GLN A 626 -10.21 -2.34 -23.08
N ARG A 627 -9.53 -2.09 -24.20
CA ARG A 627 -8.16 -2.55 -24.46
C ARG A 627 -7.13 -2.12 -23.40
N SER A 628 -7.21 -0.88 -22.90
CA SER A 628 -6.32 -0.38 -21.84
C SER A 628 -6.53 -1.08 -20.48
N THR A 629 -7.73 -1.62 -20.31
CA THR A 629 -8.24 -2.29 -19.11
C THR A 629 -8.02 -3.80 -19.26
N ALA A 630 -8.25 -4.40 -20.43
CA ALA A 630 -8.13 -5.82 -20.72
C ALA A 630 -6.70 -6.39 -20.56
N ILE A 631 -5.67 -5.55 -20.69
CA ILE A 631 -4.28 -5.99 -20.42
C ILE A 631 -4.04 -6.16 -18.90
N ARG A 632 -4.81 -5.49 -18.03
CA ARG A 632 -4.61 -5.48 -16.57
C ARG A 632 -5.89 -5.28 -15.76
N THR A 633 -6.95 -5.85 -16.24
CA THR A 633 -8.26 -5.92 -15.60
C THR A 633 -8.80 -7.20 -16.18
N SER A 634 -8.07 -8.26 -15.87
CA SER A 634 -8.63 -9.47 -15.31
C SER A 634 -10.09 -9.19 -14.95
N PHE A 635 -11.01 -9.82 -15.67
CA PHE A 635 -12.19 -10.58 -15.22
C PHE A 635 -12.37 -10.79 -13.69
N ASN A 636 -11.98 -9.82 -12.86
CA ASN A 636 -12.01 -9.69 -11.40
C ASN A 636 -13.45 -9.60 -10.89
N THR A 637 -14.42 -9.73 -11.78
CA THR A 637 -15.83 -9.61 -11.49
C THR A 637 -16.65 -10.65 -12.24
N ILE A 638 -16.07 -11.78 -12.66
CA ILE A 638 -16.92 -12.97 -12.75
C ILE A 638 -16.90 -13.63 -11.38
N ASN A 639 -17.76 -13.13 -10.50
CA ASN A 639 -18.16 -13.80 -9.27
C ASN A 639 -19.03 -15.04 -9.61
N VAL A 640 -18.53 -15.92 -10.50
CA VAL A 640 -19.17 -17.23 -10.72
C VAL A 640 -19.16 -17.97 -9.39
N LEU A 641 -18.03 -17.89 -8.66
CA LEU A 641 -17.69 -18.76 -7.54
C LEU A 641 -18.18 -18.31 -6.16
N HIS A 642 -18.76 -17.11 -6.02
CA HIS A 642 -19.34 -16.67 -4.74
C HIS A 642 -20.44 -17.63 -4.24
N ASN A 643 -20.96 -18.50 -5.12
CA ASN A 643 -22.07 -19.42 -4.85
C ASN A 643 -21.69 -20.92 -4.90
N PHE A 644 -20.41 -21.23 -5.11
CA PHE A 644 -19.93 -22.58 -5.37
C PHE A 644 -19.04 -23.06 -4.22
N TYR A 645 -19.67 -23.35 -3.08
CA TYR A 645 -19.03 -24.01 -1.93
C TYR A 645 -19.58 -25.43 -1.78
N ILE A 646 -18.70 -26.39 -1.48
CA ILE A 646 -19.14 -27.71 -1.00
C ILE A 646 -19.57 -27.62 0.47
N ALA A 647 -20.28 -28.65 0.97
CA ALA A 647 -20.81 -28.76 2.34
C ALA A 647 -19.81 -28.49 3.49
N ASN A 648 -18.50 -28.49 3.20
CA ASN A 648 -17.41 -28.39 4.16
C ASN A 648 -16.67 -27.03 4.07
N GLY A 649 -17.13 -26.09 3.24
CA GLY A 649 -16.51 -24.77 3.06
C GLY A 649 -15.18 -24.76 2.30
N LYS A 650 -14.81 -25.87 1.61
CA LYS A 650 -13.63 -25.87 0.73
C LYS A 650 -13.95 -25.19 -0.61
N PRO A 651 -12.99 -24.46 -1.21
CA PRO A 651 -13.17 -23.81 -2.51
C PRO A 651 -13.25 -24.85 -3.63
N LEU A 652 -14.07 -24.59 -4.65
CA LEU A 652 -14.07 -25.33 -5.91
C LEU A 652 -12.88 -24.91 -6.78
N GLY A 653 -12.25 -25.88 -7.46
CA GLY A 653 -11.21 -25.62 -8.46
C GLY A 653 -11.81 -25.14 -9.78
N ILE A 654 -11.03 -24.44 -10.60
CA ILE A 654 -11.41 -24.01 -11.95
C ILE A 654 -10.44 -24.63 -12.94
N GLU A 655 -10.96 -25.13 -14.06
CA GLU A 655 -10.17 -25.54 -15.21
C GLU A 655 -10.65 -24.81 -16.46
N ILE A 656 -9.69 -24.43 -17.31
CA ILE A 656 -9.93 -23.90 -18.65
C ILE A 656 -10.15 -25.09 -19.58
N VAL A 657 -11.33 -25.18 -20.17
CA VAL A 657 -11.71 -26.26 -21.09
C VAL A 657 -11.28 -25.93 -22.52
N GLU A 658 -11.40 -24.65 -22.89
CA GLU A 658 -11.02 -24.16 -24.22
C GLU A 658 -10.34 -22.80 -24.05
N GLU A 659 -9.14 -22.66 -24.61
CA GLU A 659 -8.41 -21.40 -24.62
C GLU A 659 -8.92 -20.45 -25.71
N PRO A 660 -8.83 -19.13 -25.50
CA PRO A 660 -9.19 -18.16 -26.53
C PRO A 660 -8.19 -18.13 -27.68
N VAL A 661 -8.63 -17.60 -28.81
CA VAL A 661 -7.83 -17.56 -30.04
C VAL A 661 -6.89 -16.37 -30.08
N ASN A 662 -7.29 -15.23 -29.49
CA ASN A 662 -6.57 -13.96 -29.59
C ASN A 662 -6.13 -13.42 -28.22
N GLY A 663 -5.98 -14.30 -27.24
CA GLY A 663 -5.52 -13.98 -25.89
C GLY A 663 -5.18 -15.24 -25.09
N PHE A 664 -4.72 -15.04 -23.87
CA PHE A 664 -4.39 -16.11 -22.93
C PHE A 664 -5.27 -16.03 -21.70
N VAL A 665 -5.71 -17.17 -21.19
CA VAL A 665 -6.51 -17.26 -19.97
C VAL A 665 -5.69 -17.93 -18.87
N ASN A 666 -5.77 -17.40 -17.65
CA ASN A 666 -5.11 -17.97 -16.49
C ASN A 666 -6.08 -18.08 -15.32
N THR A 667 -5.92 -19.10 -14.48
CA THR A 667 -6.74 -19.32 -13.27
C THR A 667 -5.91 -19.01 -12.04
N GLY A 668 -6.47 -18.29 -11.07
CA GLY A 668 -5.78 -18.04 -9.80
C GLY A 668 -6.68 -17.47 -8.71
N SER A 669 -6.14 -17.36 -7.49
CA SER A 669 -6.73 -16.51 -6.46
C SER A 669 -6.60 -15.07 -6.93
N MET A 670 -7.70 -14.48 -7.39
CA MET A 670 -7.71 -13.10 -7.81
C MET A 670 -8.07 -12.22 -6.63
N LEU A 671 -7.22 -11.23 -6.39
CA LEU A 671 -7.58 -10.16 -5.47
C LEU A 671 -8.72 -9.40 -6.12
N ASN A 672 -9.90 -9.40 -5.51
CA ASN A 672 -10.95 -8.46 -5.89
C ASN A 672 -10.44 -7.06 -5.50
N PRO A 673 -10.04 -6.20 -6.46
CA PRO A 673 -9.53 -4.86 -6.14
C PRO A 673 -10.67 -3.90 -5.72
N PHE A 674 -11.90 -4.39 -5.67
CA PHE A 674 -13.12 -3.65 -5.38
C PHE A 674 -13.94 -4.35 -4.29
N VAL A 675 -13.28 -4.68 -3.17
CA VAL A 675 -14.01 -4.79 -1.91
C VAL A 675 -14.66 -3.42 -1.67
N GLY A 676 -15.99 -3.37 -1.71
CA GLY A 676 -16.74 -2.11 -1.64
C GLY A 676 -16.47 -1.34 -0.33
N PRO A 677 -16.68 -0.02 -0.30
CA PRO A 677 -16.36 0.82 0.86
C PRO A 677 -16.97 0.30 2.17
N THR A 678 -18.18 -0.25 2.11
CA THR A 678 -18.89 -0.84 3.26
C THR A 678 -18.15 -2.02 3.91
N LYS A 679 -17.42 -2.82 3.10
CA LYS A 679 -16.62 -3.94 3.61
C LYS A 679 -15.23 -3.48 4.07
N THR A 680 -14.61 -2.54 3.36
CA THR A 680 -13.24 -2.09 3.68
C THR A 680 -13.18 -1.19 4.90
N ILE A 681 -14.24 -0.43 5.20
CA ILE A 681 -14.22 0.59 6.25
C ILE A 681 -13.84 0.01 7.62
N HIS A 682 -14.35 -1.18 7.94
CA HIS A 682 -14.08 -1.87 9.21
C HIS A 682 -12.64 -2.31 9.35
N ILE A 683 -12.01 -2.71 8.24
CA ILE A 683 -10.61 -3.14 8.21
C ILE A 683 -9.72 -1.94 8.56
N TYR A 684 -9.92 -0.81 7.87
CA TYR A 684 -9.17 0.41 8.12
C TYR A 684 -9.45 0.97 9.52
N SER A 685 -10.72 1.05 9.94
CA SER A 685 -11.09 1.60 11.25
C SER A 685 -10.49 0.79 12.40
N ASN A 686 -10.44 -0.55 12.30
CA ASN A 686 -9.85 -1.40 13.32
C ASN A 686 -8.36 -1.14 13.47
N VAL A 687 -7.61 -1.10 12.36
CA VAL A 687 -6.17 -0.81 12.40
C VAL A 687 -5.92 0.60 12.91
N PHE A 688 -6.64 1.61 12.40
CA PHE A 688 -6.51 3.00 12.85
C PHE A 688 -6.86 3.16 14.34
N TYR A 689 -7.80 2.38 14.87
CA TYR A 689 -8.09 2.36 16.30
C TYR A 689 -6.91 1.83 17.14
N TYR A 690 -6.25 0.76 16.70
CA TYR A 690 -5.03 0.30 17.35
C TYR A 690 -3.91 1.35 17.28
N LEU A 691 -3.74 2.02 16.13
CA LEU A 691 -2.75 3.08 15.98
C LEU A 691 -3.03 4.29 16.89
N PHE A 692 -4.31 4.65 17.06
CA PHE A 692 -4.75 5.66 18.01
C PHE A 692 -4.34 5.29 19.44
N LEU A 693 -4.72 4.10 19.92
CA LEU A 693 -4.45 3.65 21.28
C LEU A 693 -2.95 3.51 21.56
N VAL A 694 -2.20 2.88 20.64
CA VAL A 694 -0.76 2.68 20.80
C VAL A 694 -0.04 4.03 20.83
N SER A 695 -0.38 4.96 19.93
CA SER A 695 0.23 6.30 19.94
C SER A 695 -0.07 7.05 21.23
N LEU A 696 -1.32 7.04 21.71
CA LEU A 696 -1.68 7.72 22.94
C LEU A 696 -0.92 7.14 24.13
N GLY A 697 -0.86 5.80 24.24
CA GLY A 697 -0.12 5.10 25.28
C GLY A 697 1.38 5.39 25.23
N VAL A 698 1.99 5.31 24.05
CA VAL A 698 3.42 5.61 23.85
C VAL A 698 3.72 7.07 24.18
N GLY A 699 2.90 8.00 23.72
CA GLY A 699 3.04 9.42 24.02
C GLY A 699 2.97 9.74 25.52
N VAL A 700 2.04 9.10 26.24
CA VAL A 700 1.95 9.19 27.71
C VAL A 700 3.20 8.60 28.36
N ILE A 701 3.69 7.45 27.90
CA ILE A 701 4.93 6.84 28.42
C ILE A 701 6.10 7.81 28.24
N VAL A 702 6.28 8.40 27.04
CA VAL A 702 7.35 9.38 26.77
C VAL A 702 7.22 10.59 27.71
N PHE A 703 6.00 11.06 27.94
CA PHE A 703 5.73 12.16 28.86
C PHE A 703 6.13 11.81 30.31
N LEU A 704 5.76 10.62 30.80
CA LEU A 704 6.05 10.17 32.15
C LEU A 704 7.54 9.95 32.40
N ILE A 705 8.29 9.44 31.41
CA ILE A 705 9.74 9.25 31.52
C ILE A 705 10.54 10.52 31.19
N SER A 706 9.89 11.59 30.72
CA SER A 706 10.55 12.85 30.34
C SER A 706 11.48 13.41 31.43
N PRO A 707 11.10 13.43 32.73
CA PRO A 707 12.01 13.92 33.79
C PRO A 707 13.30 13.10 33.90
N LEU A 708 13.23 11.78 33.72
CA LEU A 708 14.37 10.88 33.73
C LEU A 708 15.29 11.14 32.53
N LEU A 709 14.72 11.18 31.32
CA LEU A 709 15.46 11.46 30.11
C LEU A 709 16.13 12.84 30.17
N ARG A 710 15.43 13.84 30.71
CA ARG A 710 15.98 15.19 30.93
C ARG A 710 17.20 15.17 31.85
N ARG A 711 17.17 14.38 32.91
CA ARG A 711 18.31 14.20 33.81
C ARG A 711 19.50 13.58 33.08
N TRP A 712 19.27 12.55 32.26
CA TRP A 712 20.30 11.86 31.48
C TRP A 712 20.85 12.69 30.30
N MET A 713 20.17 13.75 29.89
CA MET A 713 20.70 14.69 28.89
C MET A 713 21.78 15.64 29.46
N HIS A 714 21.91 15.73 30.79
CA HIS A 714 22.93 16.56 31.46
C HIS A 714 22.95 18.02 30.98
N GLY A 715 21.79 18.67 31.00
CA GLY A 715 21.64 20.11 30.67
C GLY A 715 21.58 20.43 29.16
N ILE A 716 21.66 19.43 28.28
CA ILE A 716 21.46 19.61 26.84
C ILE A 716 19.95 19.58 26.53
N HIS A 717 19.43 20.65 25.93
CA HIS A 717 18.03 20.78 25.54
C HIS A 717 17.85 21.04 24.04
#